data_AF-A0A0A2G5A4-F1
#
_entry.id   AF-A0A0A2G5A4-F1
#
_cell.length_a   1.000
_cell.length_b   1.000
_cell.length_c   1.000
_cell.angle_alpha   90.00
_cell.angle_beta   90.00
_cell.angle_gamma   90.00
#
_symmetry.space_group_name_H-M   'P 1'
#
loop_
_entity.id
_entity.type
_entity.pdbx_description
1 polymer ?
#
loop_
_entity_poly.entity_id
_entity_poly.type
_entity_poly.pdbx_seq_one_letter_code
_entity_poly.pdbx_strand_id
1 'polypeptide(L)'
;MKKNSLFKILFLSGVIAIASPAVKAQQDSTLQKPSAPFQVDYLRPVSRRIADIKILGGEGYASSVLISLSGLNVGDVVEVPGIAFSDAVRRFMRNGYFDNAQVVIAKEQGSDIWVEIRLKQRPKISSINYVGVKQSERKELEQRTGLRAEMQLTPNIVDRTKQIIKKYFEEQGYSNMAVEVQQQTDLSRQGYVLVTVNIDKKNKIKVDNIEFVGNKALSDNALRAAMKQTNEVFNLSKGRFWSSIVEIFSPKKYIETEYKADLEKLVARYHEAGYRDAEIVSEEVTPVSGNDKRVKIHIQIDEGKKYYIKDLRFVGNTKYSSDYLMAVLGVKAGELYNQKKLESRLLSDEDAVSNLYYNNGYIFAHIDPIETNVTADSVMLDLRVVEGPQATINKVLIKGNDLVYDNVIRRELFTKPGKLFSKEDLMTSWMSLNQLNQFDPEKSIPKPVPNPQDGTVDIEYNLEAKRSDKFELSFGWSQAGLIASVGIQFTNFSIYNLFHPSMYKGFIPQGDGQTLAVSATTNGRYYQQYSIQFMDPWFGGKRPNFFSTRLFYSRQTALDTKFYNNQIGAIGYNPYGYGNYGGYGYGGYGYGGYGGYGGGYGEGTLLEKAYNPNQSLQILGGSITYGKRLNWPDNWFRFTTSLNYNYYLLRDWVYDTFEGFHDGSANDLNLQVTFSRSSIDNPIYTRRGSEFSLSVSATPPYSLFDKIDYSNPRLPSADRYRFVEYHKWRFSGKVFTPLANPQIVQYTPVLMNRFDIGILGSYNPYKRSPFGTYYMGGDGMSSYVGGYMNESIGLRGYRNGSIAGSNYDYATAFVRLATELRVPILFQGQTNVWALAFLEAGNAWSNIADINPFNLKRSAGVGVRITLPMIGLLGLDWGYGFDRPDGSNTRGGSNVHFILGQEF
;
A
#
# COMPACT_ATOMS: atom_id res chain seq x y z
N MET A 1 19.24 36.42 -9.25
CA MET A 1 19.60 37.55 -8.37
C MET A 1 20.33 37.00 -7.14
N LYS A 2 21.51 37.58 -6.83
CA LYS A 2 22.46 37.26 -5.73
C LYS A 2 21.84 37.61 -4.36
N LYS A 3 22.23 37.09 -3.18
CA LYS A 3 23.57 37.00 -2.52
C LYS A 3 23.50 36.00 -1.33
N ASN A 4 24.38 34.99 -1.25
CA ASN A 4 25.68 34.87 -0.50
C ASN A 4 25.48 34.69 1.03
N SER A 5 25.83 33.59 1.72
CA SER A 5 27.01 32.69 1.79
C SER A 5 28.24 33.24 2.54
N LEU A 6 28.60 32.54 3.63
CA LEU A 6 29.94 32.10 4.07
C LEU A 6 31.11 33.12 4.14
N PHE A 7 31.77 33.26 5.29
CA PHE A 7 33.03 32.57 5.65
C PHE A 7 33.64 33.10 6.97
N LYS A 8 34.39 32.23 7.66
CA LYS A 8 35.33 32.50 8.78
C LYS A 8 36.61 33.20 8.28
N ILE A 9 37.36 33.86 9.18
CA ILE A 9 38.84 33.73 9.34
C ILE A 9 39.35 34.52 10.59
N LEU A 10 40.37 33.94 11.24
CA LEU A 10 41.20 34.43 12.36
C LEU A 10 42.08 35.66 12.01
N PHE A 11 42.47 36.50 12.98
CA PHE A 11 43.87 36.62 13.47
C PHE A 11 44.04 37.63 14.66
N LEU A 12 44.86 37.19 15.62
CA LEU A 12 45.75 37.85 16.59
C LEU A 12 45.85 39.40 16.69
N SER A 13 45.86 39.95 17.92
CA SER A 13 46.96 40.77 18.50
C SER A 13 46.52 41.54 19.76
N GLY A 14 47.43 41.73 20.73
CA GLY A 14 47.35 42.81 21.72
C GLY A 14 47.38 42.43 23.20
N VAL A 15 48.57 42.14 23.73
CA VAL A 15 48.88 42.19 25.17
C VAL A 15 48.86 43.64 25.64
N ILE A 16 48.06 44.00 26.65
CA ILE A 16 48.36 45.10 27.58
C ILE A 16 47.93 44.67 28.99
N ALA A 17 48.93 44.54 29.86
CA ALA A 17 48.76 44.44 31.30
C ALA A 17 48.60 45.86 31.90
N ILE A 18 47.58 46.06 32.72
CA ILE A 18 47.55 47.13 33.73
C ILE A 18 47.09 46.50 35.04
N ALA A 19 47.97 46.59 36.04
CA ALA A 19 47.75 46.12 37.40
C ALA A 19 47.30 47.26 38.31
N SER A 20 46.55 46.89 39.36
CA SER A 20 46.31 47.56 40.65
C SER A 20 44.98 48.32 40.80
N PRO A 21 44.40 48.45 42.03
CA PRO A 21 44.56 47.62 43.23
C PRO A 21 43.21 47.12 43.81
N ALA A 22 43.31 46.13 44.71
CA ALA A 22 42.21 45.60 45.49
C ALA A 22 41.61 46.65 46.45
N VAL A 23 40.31 46.88 46.34
CA VAL A 23 39.52 47.56 47.35
C VAL A 23 39.03 46.51 48.36
N LYS A 24 39.58 46.57 49.59
CA LYS A 24 39.02 45.89 50.75
C LYS A 24 37.66 46.50 51.06
N ALA A 25 36.58 45.80 50.71
CA ALA A 25 35.27 46.04 51.30
C ALA A 25 35.22 45.35 52.67
N GLN A 26 35.12 46.18 53.70
CA GLN A 26 34.96 45.82 55.09
C GLN A 26 33.60 45.13 55.27
N GLN A 27 33.64 43.82 55.51
CA GLN A 27 32.45 43.03 55.79
C GLN A 27 32.11 43.22 57.27
N ASP A 28 31.04 43.97 57.52
CA ASP A 28 30.47 44.19 58.84
C ASP A 28 29.93 42.85 59.37
N SER A 29 30.73 42.18 60.21
CA SER A 29 30.37 40.91 60.82
C SER A 29 29.49 41.15 62.05
N THR A 30 28.17 41.14 61.84
CA THR A 30 27.17 40.81 62.87
C THR A 30 26.39 39.57 62.47
N LEU A 31 27.11 38.43 62.37
CA LEU A 31 26.47 37.11 62.36
C LEU A 31 26.21 36.69 63.81
N GLN A 32 24.95 36.77 64.23
CA GLN A 32 24.47 36.04 65.40
C GLN A 32 24.78 34.55 65.22
N LYS A 33 25.40 33.93 66.24
CA LYS A 33 25.54 32.47 66.35
C LYS A 33 24.17 31.81 66.19
N PRO A 34 24.04 30.67 65.48
CA PRO A 34 22.85 29.84 65.58
C PRO A 34 22.73 29.35 67.03
N SER A 35 21.59 29.61 67.66
CA SER A 35 21.23 28.97 68.93
C SER A 35 21.22 27.44 68.76
N ALA A 36 21.66 26.73 69.80
CA ALA A 36 21.64 25.27 69.83
C ALA A 36 20.22 24.72 69.51
N PRO A 37 20.11 23.59 68.78
CA PRO A 37 18.81 23.03 68.42
C PRO A 37 18.00 22.68 69.66
N PHE A 38 16.73 23.08 69.66
CA PHE A 38 15.74 22.77 70.68
C PHE A 38 15.63 21.23 70.87
N GLN A 39 15.90 20.74 72.10
CA GLN A 39 15.71 19.33 72.44
C GLN A 39 14.24 19.08 72.80
N VAL A 40 13.52 18.40 71.91
CA VAL A 40 12.14 18.00 72.09
C VAL A 40 12.09 16.69 72.90
N ASP A 41 11.42 16.69 74.05
CA ASP A 41 11.09 15.47 74.78
C ASP A 41 9.79 14.86 74.23
N TYR A 42 9.92 13.79 73.46
CA TYR A 42 8.79 13.10 72.82
C TYR A 42 7.89 12.34 73.81
N LEU A 43 8.30 12.19 75.08
CA LEU A 43 7.53 11.48 76.10
C LEU A 43 6.60 12.42 76.89
N ARG A 44 6.73 13.74 76.73
CA ARG A 44 5.94 14.75 77.46
C ARG A 44 5.59 15.95 76.54
N PRO A 45 4.54 15.84 75.72
CA PRO A 45 4.11 16.94 74.86
C PRO A 45 3.62 18.13 75.69
N VAL A 46 4.03 19.34 75.31
CA VAL A 46 3.63 20.58 75.97
C VAL A 46 2.87 21.48 75.00
N SER A 47 1.76 22.07 75.45
CA SER A 47 0.98 23.01 74.65
C SER A 47 1.70 24.36 74.55
N ARG A 48 1.90 24.84 73.32
CA ARG A 48 2.57 26.10 72.99
C ARG A 48 1.76 26.87 71.95
N ARG A 49 1.80 28.19 72.01
CA ARG A 49 1.13 29.07 71.04
C ARG A 49 2.10 29.50 69.94
N ILE A 50 1.67 29.43 68.69
CA ILE A 50 2.48 29.88 67.55
C ILE A 50 2.47 31.41 67.47
N ALA A 51 3.62 32.04 67.71
CA ALA A 51 3.76 33.50 67.66
C ALA A 51 4.10 34.03 66.26
N ASP A 52 4.77 33.24 65.43
CA ASP A 52 5.09 33.59 64.04
C ASP A 52 5.41 32.32 63.23
N ILE A 53 5.20 32.38 61.91
CA ILE A 53 5.54 31.31 60.96
C ILE A 53 6.38 31.89 59.84
N LYS A 54 7.65 31.49 59.77
CA LYS A 54 8.57 31.86 58.71
C LYS A 54 8.71 30.72 57.70
N ILE A 55 8.72 31.04 56.41
CA ILE A 55 8.98 30.06 55.35
C ILE A 55 10.36 30.30 54.77
N LEU A 56 11.17 29.24 54.71
CA LEU A 56 12.45 29.21 54.03
C LEU A 56 12.38 28.27 52.83
N GLY A 57 12.68 28.79 51.64
CA GLY A 57 12.44 28.11 50.37
C GLY A 57 11.03 28.37 49.82
N GLY A 58 10.69 27.76 48.69
CA GLY A 58 9.39 28.01 48.03
C GLY A 58 9.36 29.23 47.10
N GLU A 59 10.51 29.64 46.57
CA GLU A 59 10.66 30.73 45.59
C GLU A 59 9.62 30.64 44.45
N GLY A 60 8.91 31.73 44.17
CA GLY A 60 7.83 31.76 43.18
C GLY A 60 6.42 31.49 43.72
N TYR A 61 6.25 31.18 45.01
CA TYR A 61 4.95 31.14 45.69
C TYR A 61 4.87 32.20 46.80
N ALA A 62 3.69 32.79 47.01
CA ALA A 62 3.48 33.74 48.10
C ALA A 62 3.50 33.01 49.45
N SER A 63 4.24 33.55 50.43
CA SER A 63 4.40 32.93 51.76
C SER A 63 3.06 32.68 52.46
N SER A 64 2.07 33.56 52.30
CA SER A 64 0.71 33.39 52.85
C SER A 64 0.00 32.14 52.34
N VAL A 65 0.19 31.79 51.06
CA VAL A 65 -0.41 30.59 50.44
C VAL A 65 0.23 29.33 51.01
N LEU A 66 1.55 29.33 51.20
CA LEU A 66 2.27 28.20 51.76
C LEU A 66 1.94 28.03 53.26
N ILE A 67 1.81 29.12 54.03
CA ILE A 67 1.34 29.07 55.43
C ILE A 67 -0.06 28.45 55.48
N SER A 68 -1.00 28.91 54.64
CA SER A 68 -2.34 28.33 54.56
C SER A 68 -2.32 26.84 54.17
N LEU A 69 -1.46 26.44 53.24
CA LEU A 69 -1.29 25.04 52.81
C LEU A 69 -0.79 24.14 53.94
N SER A 70 0.03 24.67 54.85
CA SER A 70 0.53 23.96 56.04
C SER A 70 -0.60 23.61 57.02
N GLY A 71 -1.71 24.37 57.01
CA GLY A 71 -2.78 24.23 57.99
C GLY A 71 -2.44 24.75 59.39
N LEU A 72 -1.30 25.46 59.54
CA LEU A 72 -0.90 26.17 60.75
C LEU A 72 -1.18 27.67 60.59
N ASN A 73 -1.70 28.32 61.62
CA ASN A 73 -1.89 29.76 61.68
C ASN A 73 -1.14 30.39 62.86
N VAL A 74 -0.78 31.66 62.70
CA VAL A 74 -0.26 32.46 63.80
C VAL A 74 -1.38 32.65 64.83
N GLY A 75 -1.11 32.28 66.09
CA GLY A 75 -2.08 32.28 67.19
C GLY A 75 -2.59 30.88 67.60
N ASP A 76 -2.36 29.84 66.79
CA ASP A 76 -2.80 28.48 67.12
C ASP A 76 -2.08 27.92 68.35
N VAL A 77 -2.79 27.21 69.20
CA VAL A 77 -2.21 26.44 70.33
C VAL A 77 -2.01 25.00 69.89
N VAL A 78 -0.76 24.56 69.81
CA VAL A 78 -0.34 23.26 69.30
C VAL A 78 0.50 22.51 70.32
N GLU A 79 0.43 21.18 70.30
CA GLU A 79 1.29 20.33 71.12
C GLU A 79 2.67 20.17 70.46
N VAL A 80 3.73 20.28 71.27
CA VAL A 80 5.12 20.07 70.82
C VAL A 80 5.74 18.93 71.64
N PRO A 81 6.09 17.78 71.02
CA PRO A 81 5.77 17.39 69.65
C PRO A 81 4.29 17.00 69.51
N GLY A 82 3.70 17.25 68.35
CA GLY A 82 2.26 17.00 68.11
C GLY A 82 1.92 16.77 66.64
N ILE A 83 0.68 16.31 66.41
CA ILE A 83 0.18 15.89 65.09
C ILE A 83 0.17 17.05 64.08
N ALA A 84 -0.07 18.28 64.54
CA ALA A 84 -0.21 19.46 63.68
C ALA A 84 1.02 19.68 62.78
N PHE A 85 2.24 19.48 63.30
CA PHE A 85 3.46 19.62 62.50
C PHE A 85 3.64 18.47 61.49
N SER A 86 3.26 17.26 61.88
CA SER A 86 3.28 16.09 60.98
C SER A 86 2.24 16.22 59.86
N ASP A 87 1.08 16.82 60.15
CA ASP A 87 0.05 17.15 59.17
C ASP A 87 0.51 18.24 58.20
N ALA A 88 1.16 19.28 58.70
CA ALA A 88 1.73 20.33 57.87
C ALA A 88 2.74 19.75 56.86
N VAL A 89 3.67 18.92 57.33
CA VAL A 89 4.62 18.21 56.45
C VAL A 89 3.88 17.32 55.43
N ARG A 90 2.91 16.51 55.88
CA ARG A 90 2.11 15.65 54.98
C ARG A 90 1.36 16.44 53.90
N ARG A 91 0.81 17.62 54.23
CA ARG A 91 0.09 18.49 53.28
C ARG A 91 1.01 19.01 52.18
N PHE A 92 2.21 19.49 52.53
CA PHE A 92 3.20 19.92 51.54
C PHE A 92 3.68 18.77 50.65
N MET A 93 3.94 17.60 51.24
CA MET A 93 4.38 16.42 50.48
C MET A 93 3.29 15.89 49.53
N ARG A 94 2.03 15.88 49.97
CA ARG A 94 0.89 15.41 49.16
C ARG A 94 0.60 16.30 47.94
N ASN A 95 0.89 17.59 48.03
CA ASN A 95 0.66 18.53 46.95
C ASN A 95 1.66 18.38 45.78
N GLY A 96 2.80 17.71 46.00
CA GLY A 96 3.70 17.26 44.93
C GLY A 96 4.73 18.29 44.46
N TYR A 97 4.63 19.57 44.86
CA TYR A 97 5.57 20.62 44.44
C TYR A 97 6.92 20.60 45.17
N PHE A 98 7.00 19.90 46.30
CA PHE A 98 8.18 19.90 47.16
C PHE A 98 8.82 18.49 47.22
N ASP A 99 10.14 18.48 47.18
CA ASP A 99 10.98 17.29 47.33
C ASP A 99 11.20 16.96 48.81
N ASN A 100 11.28 18.00 49.65
CA ASN A 100 11.43 17.89 51.09
C ASN A 100 10.68 19.04 51.79
N ALA A 101 10.04 18.73 52.92
CA ALA A 101 9.39 19.70 53.79
C ALA A 101 9.74 19.38 55.24
N GLN A 102 10.27 20.36 55.96
CA GLN A 102 10.63 20.25 57.37
C GLN A 102 10.01 21.40 58.13
N VAL A 103 9.48 21.11 59.32
CA VAL A 103 8.99 22.13 60.24
C VAL A 103 9.89 22.10 61.47
N VAL A 104 10.56 23.21 61.74
CA VAL A 104 11.48 23.35 62.87
C VAL A 104 11.05 24.50 63.76
N ILE A 105 11.31 24.39 65.05
CA ILE A 105 11.06 25.47 66.00
C ILE A 105 12.35 26.30 66.05
N ALA A 106 12.29 27.53 65.55
CA ALA A 106 13.44 28.42 65.45
C ALA A 106 13.78 29.09 66.78
N LYS A 107 12.75 29.38 67.59
CA LYS A 107 12.87 30.03 68.90
C LYS A 107 11.68 29.66 69.78
N GLU A 108 11.92 29.58 71.08
CA GLU A 108 10.89 29.49 72.12
C GLU A 108 11.12 30.63 73.14
N GLN A 109 10.04 31.28 73.59
CA GLN A 109 10.08 32.28 74.64
C GLN A 109 8.78 32.23 75.46
N GLY A 110 8.85 31.72 76.70
CA GLY A 110 7.66 31.54 77.54
C GLY A 110 6.73 30.44 77.01
N SER A 111 5.45 30.77 76.79
CA SER A 111 4.46 29.88 76.18
C SER A 111 4.41 29.95 74.64
N ASP A 112 5.23 30.81 74.03
CA ASP A 112 5.19 31.15 72.61
C ASP A 112 6.36 30.52 71.83
N ILE A 113 6.06 30.01 70.64
CA ILE A 113 7.03 29.38 69.72
C ILE A 113 7.04 30.07 68.35
N TRP A 114 8.22 30.17 67.73
CA TRP A 114 8.42 30.64 66.36
C TRP A 114 8.71 29.44 65.48
N VAL A 115 7.84 29.21 64.50
CA VAL A 115 7.91 28.05 63.61
C VAL A 115 8.57 28.46 62.30
N GLU A 116 9.53 27.66 61.85
CA GLU A 116 10.19 27.82 60.56
C GLU A 116 9.92 26.60 59.68
N ILE A 117 9.28 26.82 58.53
CA ILE A 117 8.98 25.78 57.55
C ILE A 117 10.03 25.86 56.45
N ARG A 118 10.89 24.84 56.37
CA ARG A 118 11.93 24.70 55.35
C ARG A 118 11.43 23.81 54.21
N LEU A 119 11.33 24.37 53.01
CA LEU A 119 10.81 23.71 51.82
C LEU A 119 11.87 23.64 50.73
N LYS A 120 12.08 22.45 50.18
CA LYS A 120 12.89 22.25 48.97
C LYS A 120 11.97 21.93 47.80
N GLN A 121 11.91 22.80 46.79
CA GLN A 121 11.08 22.59 45.61
C GLN A 121 11.59 21.43 44.75
N ARG A 122 10.67 20.76 44.05
CA ARG A 122 11.03 19.80 43.01
C ARG A 122 11.56 20.55 41.78
N PRO A 123 12.62 20.04 41.15
CA PRO A 123 13.11 20.66 39.93
C PRO A 123 12.12 20.44 38.77
N LYS A 124 12.07 21.41 37.87
CA LYS A 124 11.36 21.29 36.58
C LYS A 124 12.32 20.86 35.47
N ILE A 125 11.79 20.22 34.44
CA ILE A 125 12.59 19.80 33.29
C ILE A 125 12.85 21.00 32.37
N SER A 126 14.12 21.34 32.14
CA SER A 126 14.52 22.37 31.16
C SER A 126 14.48 21.80 29.74
N SER A 127 15.22 20.71 29.52
CA SER A 127 15.22 19.97 28.26
C SER A 127 15.50 18.50 28.50
N ILE A 128 15.11 17.67 27.52
CA ILE A 128 15.33 16.23 27.55
C ILE A 128 16.26 15.85 26.39
N ASN A 129 17.32 15.12 26.70
CA ASN A 129 18.24 14.56 25.72
C ASN A 129 18.20 13.04 25.77
N TYR A 130 18.03 12.40 24.61
CA TYR A 130 18.06 10.94 24.47
C TYR A 130 19.34 10.53 23.76
N VAL A 131 20.16 9.71 24.40
CA VAL A 131 21.45 9.23 23.88
C VAL A 131 21.34 7.72 23.58
N GLY A 132 21.92 7.28 22.46
CA GLY A 132 21.92 5.86 22.05
C GLY A 132 20.74 5.43 21.18
N VAL A 133 19.89 6.37 20.73
CA VAL A 133 18.71 6.10 19.89
C VAL A 133 18.69 6.95 18.62
N LYS A 134 18.01 6.45 17.57
CA LYS A 134 17.81 7.16 16.31
C LYS A 134 16.67 8.19 16.46
N GLN A 135 16.62 9.17 15.55
CA GLN A 135 15.61 10.24 15.59
C GLN A 135 14.16 9.73 15.58
N SER A 136 13.88 8.63 14.89
CA SER A 136 12.55 8.02 14.84
C SER A 136 12.14 7.42 16.20
N GLU A 137 13.03 6.64 16.81
CA GLU A 137 12.82 6.03 18.13
C GLU A 137 12.67 7.10 19.21
N ARG A 138 13.47 8.18 19.13
CA ARG A 138 13.37 9.33 20.03
C ARG A 138 11.96 9.93 20.02
N LYS A 139 11.40 10.21 18.84
CA LYS A 139 10.04 10.78 18.71
C LYS A 139 8.98 9.87 19.33
N GLU A 140 9.11 8.56 19.13
CA GLU A 140 8.17 7.58 19.69
C GLU A 140 8.30 7.47 21.21
N LEU A 141 9.52 7.47 21.75
CA LEU A 141 9.77 7.50 23.18
C LEU A 141 9.25 8.78 23.84
N GLU A 142 9.43 9.94 23.20
CA GLU A 142 8.87 11.22 23.68
C GLU A 142 7.34 11.16 23.75
N GLN A 143 6.68 10.56 22.75
CA GLN A 143 5.23 10.37 22.76
C GLN A 143 4.76 9.38 23.84
N ARG A 144 5.43 8.23 23.99
CA ARG A 144 5.04 7.18 24.94
C ARG A 144 5.32 7.57 26.40
N THR A 145 6.46 8.20 26.67
CA THR A 145 6.85 8.63 28.03
C THR A 145 6.06 9.84 28.49
N GLY A 146 5.64 10.71 27.55
CA GLY A 146 4.94 11.96 27.86
C GLY A 146 5.84 12.99 28.56
N LEU A 147 7.15 12.76 28.62
CA LEU A 147 8.13 13.71 29.17
C LEU A 147 8.19 14.97 28.30
N ARG A 148 7.97 16.13 28.91
CA ARG A 148 8.01 17.43 28.24
C ARG A 148 8.78 18.44 29.09
N ALA A 149 9.33 19.46 28.44
CA ALA A 149 9.87 20.62 29.16
C ALA A 149 8.78 21.25 30.05
N GLU A 150 9.20 21.94 31.11
CA GLU A 150 8.35 22.59 32.13
C GLU A 150 7.61 21.62 33.08
N MET A 151 7.64 20.32 32.83
CA MET A 151 7.07 19.31 33.72
C MET A 151 7.91 19.17 35.00
N GLN A 152 7.25 18.94 36.14
CA GLN A 152 7.93 18.67 37.41
C GLN A 152 8.50 17.25 37.40
N LEU A 153 9.78 17.11 37.77
CA LEU A 153 10.44 15.82 37.79
C LEU A 153 10.25 15.16 39.18
N THR A 154 9.53 14.04 39.21
CA THR A 154 9.36 13.21 40.41
C THR A 154 10.09 11.87 40.22
N PRO A 155 10.49 11.19 41.33
CA PRO A 155 11.06 9.84 41.24
C PRO A 155 10.17 8.85 40.47
N ASN A 156 8.85 8.92 40.68
CA ASN A 156 7.89 8.08 39.97
C ASN A 156 7.88 8.34 38.45
N ILE A 157 8.00 9.61 38.02
CA ILE A 157 8.13 9.93 36.58
C ILE A 157 9.41 9.33 36.01
N VAL A 158 10.52 9.37 36.74
CA VAL A 158 11.80 8.78 36.31
C VAL A 158 11.66 7.26 36.18
N ASP A 159 11.09 6.59 37.16
CA ASP A 159 10.96 5.13 37.15
C ASP A 159 9.95 4.65 36.10
N ARG A 160 8.81 5.34 35.97
CA ARG A 160 7.84 5.10 34.90
C ARG A 160 8.47 5.27 33.53
N THR A 161 9.29 6.31 33.35
CA THR A 161 10.03 6.55 32.10
C THR A 161 10.96 5.38 31.80
N LYS A 162 11.77 4.93 32.77
CA LYS A 162 12.65 3.77 32.61
C LYS A 162 11.86 2.52 32.22
N GLN A 163 10.72 2.25 32.86
CA GLN A 163 9.87 1.10 32.54
C GLN A 163 9.28 1.19 31.13
N ILE A 164 8.77 2.35 30.71
CA ILE A 164 8.23 2.56 29.36
C ILE A 164 9.31 2.35 28.30
N ILE A 165 10.51 2.90 28.52
CA ILE A 165 11.64 2.74 27.61
C ILE A 165 12.09 1.28 27.57
N LYS A 166 12.18 0.61 28.72
CA LYS A 166 12.48 -0.83 28.82
C LYS A 166 11.50 -1.67 28.00
N LYS A 167 10.20 -1.48 28.25
CA LYS A 167 9.13 -2.18 27.54
C LYS A 167 9.17 -1.92 26.03
N TYR A 168 9.41 -0.68 25.60
CA TYR A 168 9.53 -0.34 24.17
C TYR A 168 10.65 -1.12 23.48
N PHE A 169 11.83 -1.22 24.11
CA PHE A 169 12.95 -1.96 23.52
C PHE A 169 12.80 -3.48 23.65
N GLU A 170 12.13 -3.98 24.69
CA GLU A 170 11.69 -5.38 24.78
C GLU A 170 10.76 -5.76 23.62
N GLU A 171 9.78 -4.92 23.28
CA GLU A 171 8.89 -5.07 22.11
C GLU A 171 9.66 -5.11 20.77
N GLN A 172 10.88 -4.57 20.73
CA GLN A 172 11.77 -4.57 19.55
C GLN A 172 12.79 -5.73 19.55
N GLY A 173 12.79 -6.57 20.59
CA GLY A 173 13.67 -7.73 20.77
C GLY A 173 14.98 -7.46 21.52
N TYR A 174 15.08 -6.35 22.28
CA TYR A 174 16.25 -5.96 23.07
C TYR A 174 16.01 -6.16 24.58
N SER A 175 15.78 -7.40 25.03
CA SER A 175 15.43 -7.69 26.44
C SER A 175 16.53 -7.35 27.45
N ASN A 176 17.79 -7.27 27.01
CA ASN A 176 18.93 -6.94 27.88
C ASN A 176 19.27 -5.43 27.92
N MET A 177 18.41 -4.58 27.36
CA MET A 177 18.62 -3.13 27.30
C MET A 177 18.78 -2.52 28.70
N ALA A 178 19.70 -1.57 28.83
CA ALA A 178 19.91 -0.76 30.03
C ALA A 178 19.57 0.70 29.77
N VAL A 179 18.83 1.32 30.69
CA VAL A 179 18.47 2.74 30.63
C VAL A 179 18.84 3.43 31.94
N GLU A 180 19.55 4.55 31.81
CA GLU A 180 19.92 5.42 32.92
C GLU A 180 19.36 6.81 32.67
N VAL A 181 18.78 7.42 33.71
CA VAL A 181 18.24 8.78 33.64
C VAL A 181 19.08 9.64 34.56
N GLN A 182 19.93 10.48 33.97
CA GLN A 182 20.80 11.41 34.66
C GLN A 182 20.16 12.79 34.73
N GLN A 183 20.29 13.43 35.88
CA GLN A 183 19.75 14.76 36.15
C GLN A 183 20.92 15.70 36.42
N GLN A 184 21.02 16.79 35.68
CA GLN A 184 22.03 17.82 35.89
C GLN A 184 21.33 19.17 36.10
N THR A 185 21.74 19.94 37.11
CA THR A 185 21.17 21.27 37.36
C THR A 185 21.44 22.19 36.18
N ASP A 186 20.41 22.88 35.70
CA ASP A 186 20.56 23.88 34.64
C ASP A 186 21.11 25.19 35.24
N LEU A 187 22.36 25.52 34.91
CA LEU A 187 23.02 26.74 35.39
C LEU A 187 22.40 28.02 34.81
N SER A 188 21.64 27.92 33.71
CA SER A 188 20.97 29.07 33.08
C SER A 188 19.60 29.38 33.68
N ARG A 189 18.95 28.41 34.34
CA ARG A 189 17.60 28.53 34.93
C ARG A 189 17.55 27.90 36.32
N GLN A 190 17.45 28.75 37.34
CA GLN A 190 17.32 28.31 38.73
C GLN A 190 16.06 27.46 38.94
N GLY A 191 16.20 26.31 39.62
CA GLY A 191 15.11 25.36 39.86
C GLY A 191 14.81 24.40 38.70
N TYR A 192 15.61 24.41 37.63
CA TYR A 192 15.48 23.49 36.50
C TYR A 192 16.62 22.48 36.43
N VAL A 193 16.32 21.33 35.83
CA VAL A 193 17.28 20.25 35.53
C VAL A 193 17.23 19.87 34.06
N LEU A 194 18.40 19.59 33.50
CA LEU A 194 18.59 18.91 32.23
C LEU A 194 18.48 17.40 32.48
N VAL A 195 17.59 16.75 31.75
CA VAL A 195 17.36 15.30 31.87
C VAL A 195 18.03 14.61 30.69
N THR A 196 19.05 13.80 30.96
CA THR A 196 19.71 12.97 29.95
C THR A 196 19.31 11.52 30.16
N VAL A 197 18.68 10.93 29.15
CA VAL A 197 18.28 9.53 29.13
C VAL A 197 19.27 8.75 28.28
N ASN A 198 20.18 8.04 28.94
CA ASN A 198 21.19 7.20 28.31
C ASN A 198 20.61 5.80 28.09
N ILE A 199 20.52 5.38 26.83
CA ILE A 199 19.94 4.09 26.44
C ILE A 199 21.02 3.24 25.79
N ASP A 200 21.40 2.15 26.45
CA ASP A 200 22.20 1.08 25.86
C ASP A 200 21.30 -0.08 25.46
N LYS A 201 21.00 -0.17 24.16
CA LYS A 201 20.15 -1.22 23.58
C LYS A 201 20.71 -2.62 23.77
N LYS A 202 22.03 -2.77 23.89
CA LYS A 202 22.75 -4.05 23.77
C LYS A 202 22.35 -4.82 22.50
N ASN A 203 22.45 -6.15 22.51
CA ASN A 203 22.18 -7.00 21.36
C ASN A 203 20.72 -7.49 21.37
N LYS A 204 20.16 -7.72 20.17
CA LYS A 204 18.90 -8.43 20.03
C LYS A 204 19.08 -9.90 20.40
N ILE A 205 18.12 -10.43 21.16
CA ILE A 205 18.08 -11.86 21.49
C ILE A 205 17.45 -12.62 20.32
N LYS A 206 18.11 -13.68 19.86
CA LYS A 206 17.65 -14.51 18.74
C LYS A 206 17.40 -15.95 19.20
N VAL A 207 16.44 -16.62 18.59
CA VAL A 207 16.15 -18.03 18.88
C VAL A 207 17.12 -18.93 18.13
N ASP A 208 17.86 -19.77 18.84
CA ASP A 208 18.82 -20.71 18.26
C ASP A 208 18.16 -22.02 17.81
N ASN A 209 17.41 -22.64 18.73
CA ASN A 209 16.70 -23.90 18.51
C ASN A 209 15.39 -23.90 19.31
N ILE A 210 14.36 -24.53 18.75
CA ILE A 210 13.08 -24.84 19.39
C ILE A 210 12.93 -26.36 19.39
N GLU A 211 12.88 -26.95 20.57
CA GLU A 211 12.76 -28.39 20.78
C GLU A 211 11.37 -28.70 21.32
N PHE A 212 10.66 -29.59 20.63
CA PHE A 212 9.35 -30.10 21.03
C PHE A 212 9.52 -31.50 21.60
N VAL A 213 8.88 -31.76 22.74
CA VAL A 213 8.90 -33.07 23.41
C VAL A 213 7.46 -33.47 23.68
N GLY A 214 7.13 -34.74 23.39
CA GLY A 214 5.79 -35.30 23.59
C GLY A 214 4.93 -35.33 22.33
N ASN A 215 5.35 -34.69 21.24
CA ASN A 215 4.63 -34.70 19.98
C ASN A 215 4.85 -36.00 19.19
N LYS A 216 3.80 -36.81 19.00
CA LYS A 216 3.76 -38.04 18.21
C LYS A 216 2.80 -37.92 17.03
N ALA A 217 1.71 -37.16 17.18
CA ALA A 217 0.69 -36.94 16.17
C ALA A 217 1.09 -35.88 15.14
N LEU A 218 1.71 -34.78 15.58
CA LEU A 218 2.18 -33.70 14.72
C LEU A 218 3.70 -33.67 14.67
N SER A 219 4.26 -33.50 13.46
CA SER A 219 5.70 -33.35 13.30
C SER A 219 6.20 -31.99 13.80
N ASP A 220 7.46 -31.93 14.22
CA ASP A 220 8.12 -30.67 14.65
C ASP A 220 7.96 -29.56 13.60
N ASN A 221 8.00 -29.92 12.32
CA ASN A 221 7.83 -28.96 11.22
C ASN A 221 6.43 -28.35 11.20
N ALA A 222 5.38 -29.15 11.50
CA ALA A 222 4.02 -28.65 11.56
C ALA A 222 3.81 -27.71 12.76
N LEU A 223 4.48 -27.98 13.89
CA LEU A 223 4.44 -27.13 15.08
C LEU A 223 5.21 -25.82 14.86
N ARG A 224 6.41 -25.89 14.26
CA ARG A 224 7.19 -24.71 13.87
C ARG A 224 6.42 -23.81 12.91
N ALA A 225 5.75 -24.39 11.92
CA ALA A 225 4.94 -23.64 10.97
C ALA A 225 3.75 -22.90 11.64
N ALA A 226 3.26 -23.39 12.79
CA ALA A 226 2.24 -22.70 13.59
C ALA A 226 2.81 -21.48 14.34
N MET A 227 4.09 -21.55 14.76
CA MET A 227 4.82 -20.49 15.47
C MET A 227 5.38 -19.41 14.53
N LYS A 228 4.50 -18.66 13.86
CA LYS A 228 4.90 -17.73 12.79
C LYS A 228 5.85 -16.60 13.22
N GLN A 229 5.79 -16.15 14.47
CA GLN A 229 6.58 -15.01 14.96
C GLN A 229 7.90 -15.43 15.60
N THR A 230 7.99 -16.67 16.08
CA THR A 230 9.14 -17.21 16.80
C THR A 230 9.88 -18.26 15.96
N ASN A 231 10.90 -17.84 15.22
CA ASN A 231 11.64 -18.72 14.30
C ASN A 231 13.13 -18.86 14.66
N GLU A 232 13.69 -20.04 14.38
CA GLU A 232 15.10 -20.34 14.55
C GLU A 232 16.01 -19.57 13.59
N VAL A 233 17.24 -19.30 14.05
CA VAL A 233 18.29 -18.77 13.18
C VAL A 233 18.68 -19.80 12.13
N PHE A 234 18.67 -19.37 10.86
CA PHE A 234 19.07 -20.16 9.70
C PHE A 234 20.41 -20.87 9.91
N ASN A 235 20.44 -22.19 9.72
CA ASN A 235 21.65 -23.00 9.72
C ASN A 235 21.67 -23.94 8.51
N LEU A 236 22.62 -23.69 7.59
CA LEU A 236 22.76 -24.38 6.31
C LEU A 236 23.11 -25.87 6.47
N SER A 237 23.65 -26.28 7.63
CA SER A 237 24.10 -27.67 7.88
C SER A 237 22.98 -28.67 8.19
N LYS A 238 21.72 -28.23 8.35
CA LYS A 238 20.59 -29.11 8.73
C LYS A 238 19.82 -29.74 7.55
N GLY A 239 20.26 -29.57 6.30
CA GLY A 239 19.70 -30.30 5.13
C GLY A 239 18.30 -29.88 4.65
N ARG A 240 17.85 -28.64 4.92
CA ARG A 240 16.45 -28.19 4.73
C ARG A 240 16.31 -27.14 3.62
N PHE A 241 16.51 -27.51 2.35
CA PHE A 241 16.62 -26.53 1.23
C PHE A 241 15.29 -26.00 0.66
N TRP A 242 14.18 -26.76 0.76
CA TRP A 242 12.90 -26.38 0.13
C TRP A 242 11.92 -25.65 1.07
N SER A 243 11.98 -25.85 2.39
CA SER A 243 11.23 -25.04 3.37
C SER A 243 11.90 -23.69 3.69
N SER A 244 13.16 -23.52 3.30
CA SER A 244 14.03 -22.42 3.76
C SER A 244 13.95 -21.11 2.99
N ILE A 245 13.31 -21.05 1.81
CA ILE A 245 13.21 -19.78 1.04
C ILE A 245 12.19 -18.83 1.67
N VAL A 246 11.12 -19.35 2.29
CA VAL A 246 10.09 -18.56 2.99
C VAL A 246 10.59 -18.06 4.35
N GLU A 247 11.45 -18.85 5.03
CA GLU A 247 12.00 -18.53 6.36
C GLU A 247 13.10 -17.44 6.36
N ILE A 248 13.65 -17.08 5.20
CA ILE A 248 14.64 -15.97 5.08
C ILE A 248 14.03 -14.63 5.50
N PHE A 249 12.74 -14.44 5.23
CA PHE A 249 12.01 -13.19 5.49
C PHE A 249 11.29 -13.16 6.85
N SER A 250 11.37 -14.24 7.64
CA SER A 250 10.66 -14.35 8.91
C SER A 250 11.48 -13.76 10.08
N PRO A 251 10.83 -13.14 11.09
CA PRO A 251 11.52 -12.59 12.25
C PRO A 251 12.22 -13.71 13.04
N LYS A 252 13.52 -13.52 13.33
CA LYS A 252 14.39 -14.45 14.09
C LYS A 252 14.66 -13.97 15.52
N LYS A 253 13.87 -12.99 15.97
CA LYS A 253 14.00 -12.32 17.27
C LYS A 253 13.16 -13.09 18.29
N TYR A 254 13.63 -13.19 19.52
CA TYR A 254 12.80 -13.66 20.63
C TYR A 254 12.10 -12.46 21.27
N ILE A 255 10.77 -12.48 21.29
CA ILE A 255 9.94 -11.51 22.01
C ILE A 255 8.93 -12.32 22.80
N GLU A 256 8.90 -12.14 24.13
CA GLU A 256 8.07 -12.94 25.04
C GLU A 256 6.57 -12.85 24.71
N THR A 257 6.08 -11.67 24.34
CA THR A 257 4.67 -11.48 23.97
C THR A 257 4.30 -12.18 22.66
N GLU A 258 5.17 -12.12 21.65
CA GLU A 258 5.00 -12.83 20.37
C GLU A 258 5.08 -14.34 20.58
N TYR A 259 5.99 -14.80 21.45
CA TYR A 259 6.16 -16.20 21.81
C TYR A 259 4.93 -16.78 22.53
N LYS A 260 4.39 -16.10 23.56
CA LYS A 260 3.15 -16.53 24.24
C LYS A 260 1.97 -16.65 23.28
N ALA A 261 1.83 -15.70 22.35
CA ALA A 261 0.81 -15.77 21.31
C ALA A 261 1.04 -16.93 20.32
N ASP A 262 2.29 -17.33 20.08
CA ASP A 262 2.61 -18.50 19.25
C ASP A 262 2.34 -19.83 19.98
N LEU A 263 2.44 -19.88 21.31
CA LEU A 263 2.04 -21.06 22.10
C LEU A 263 0.54 -21.33 22.02
N GLU A 264 -0.28 -20.29 22.10
CA GLU A 264 -1.73 -20.41 21.88
C GLU A 264 -2.04 -20.96 20.48
N LYS A 265 -1.30 -20.51 19.45
CA LYS A 265 -1.44 -21.05 18.08
C LYS A 265 -0.99 -22.49 17.97
N LEU A 266 0.03 -22.88 18.73
CA LEU A 266 0.51 -24.25 18.80
C LEU A 266 -0.57 -25.17 19.35
N VAL A 267 -1.20 -24.80 20.47
CA VAL A 267 -2.34 -25.54 21.03
C VAL A 267 -3.52 -25.55 20.06
N ALA A 268 -3.85 -24.40 19.47
CA ALA A 268 -4.90 -24.31 18.46
C ALA A 268 -4.63 -25.21 17.24
N ARG A 269 -3.35 -25.44 16.86
CA ARG A 269 -2.98 -26.36 15.78
C ARG A 269 -3.28 -27.82 16.13
N TYR A 270 -3.15 -28.21 17.39
CA TYR A 270 -3.59 -29.52 17.87
C TYR A 270 -5.12 -29.63 17.86
N HIS A 271 -5.82 -28.58 18.31
CA HIS A 271 -7.29 -28.54 18.26
C HIS A 271 -7.82 -28.65 16.82
N GLU A 272 -7.15 -28.02 15.85
CA GLU A 272 -7.43 -28.18 14.42
C GLU A 272 -7.24 -29.63 13.93
N ALA A 273 -6.27 -30.35 14.50
CA ALA A 273 -5.98 -31.75 14.21
C ALA A 273 -6.82 -32.75 15.04
N GLY A 274 -7.78 -32.24 15.82
CA GLY A 274 -8.76 -33.01 16.59
C GLY A 274 -8.33 -33.45 17.98
N TYR A 275 -7.25 -32.87 18.50
CA TYR A 275 -6.76 -33.14 19.84
C TYR A 275 -7.26 -32.05 20.79
N ARG A 276 -8.44 -32.24 21.37
CA ARG A 276 -9.11 -31.24 22.22
C ARG A 276 -8.37 -31.01 23.55
N ASP A 277 -7.88 -32.09 24.14
CA ASP A 277 -7.23 -32.06 25.46
C ASP A 277 -5.73 -31.74 25.34
N ALA A 278 -5.27 -31.23 24.18
CA ALA A 278 -3.88 -30.92 23.97
C ALA A 278 -3.47 -29.70 24.80
N GLU A 279 -2.41 -29.84 25.58
CA GLU A 279 -1.91 -28.76 26.42
C GLU A 279 -0.38 -28.71 26.45
N ILE A 280 0.14 -27.54 26.79
CA ILE A 280 1.56 -27.34 27.03
C ILE A 280 1.82 -27.62 28.51
N VAL A 281 2.53 -28.71 28.80
CA VAL A 281 2.84 -29.17 30.15
C VAL A 281 3.92 -28.28 30.79
N SER A 282 4.93 -27.91 30.02
CA SER A 282 5.98 -27.00 30.48
C SER A 282 6.68 -26.30 29.33
N GLU A 283 7.13 -25.09 29.59
CA GLU A 283 7.99 -24.33 28.70
C GLU A 283 9.25 -23.85 29.43
N GLU A 284 10.40 -23.94 28.76
CA GLU A 284 11.67 -23.47 29.30
C GLU A 284 12.44 -22.69 28.24
N VAL A 285 12.88 -21.47 28.58
CA VAL A 285 13.71 -20.62 27.71
C VAL A 285 15.07 -20.44 28.37
N THR A 286 16.09 -21.07 27.82
CA THR A 286 17.45 -21.05 28.38
C THR A 286 18.41 -20.28 27.49
N PRO A 287 19.34 -19.47 28.05
CA PRO A 287 20.40 -18.85 27.27
C PRO A 287 21.37 -19.92 26.75
N VAL A 288 21.89 -19.76 25.54
CA VAL A 288 22.89 -20.67 24.98
C VAL A 288 24.21 -20.47 25.73
N SER A 289 24.75 -21.54 26.32
CA SER A 289 26.05 -21.52 26.99
C SER A 289 27.15 -20.97 26.07
N GLY A 290 27.81 -19.89 26.50
CA GLY A 290 28.83 -19.18 25.72
C GLY A 290 28.31 -18.12 24.73
N ASN A 291 27.00 -17.88 24.63
CA ASN A 291 26.43 -16.83 23.77
C ASN A 291 25.12 -16.23 24.32
N ASP A 292 25.24 -15.17 25.11
CA ASP A 292 24.13 -14.42 25.72
C ASP A 292 23.19 -13.71 24.71
N LYS A 293 23.49 -13.80 23.41
CA LYS A 293 22.65 -13.24 22.33
C LYS A 293 21.66 -14.26 21.78
N ARG A 294 21.70 -15.50 22.26
CA ARG A 294 20.88 -16.61 21.76
C ARG A 294 20.18 -17.36 22.88
N VAL A 295 18.94 -17.78 22.61
CA VAL A 295 18.14 -18.60 23.52
C VAL A 295 17.70 -19.89 22.85
N LYS A 296 17.60 -20.96 23.65
CA LYS A 296 16.95 -22.22 23.29
C LYS A 296 15.58 -22.26 23.96
N ILE A 297 14.60 -22.79 23.24
CA ILE A 297 13.24 -22.94 23.72
C ILE A 297 12.93 -24.44 23.76
N HIS A 298 12.52 -24.93 24.92
CA HIS A 298 12.08 -26.31 25.12
C HIS A 298 10.59 -26.30 25.49
N ILE A 299 9.78 -26.99 24.71
CA ILE A 299 8.32 -27.04 24.88
C ILE A 299 7.91 -28.49 25.04
N GLN A 300 7.35 -28.82 26.19
CA GLN A 300 6.77 -30.13 26.47
C GLN A 300 5.25 -30.08 26.28
N ILE A 301 4.73 -30.99 25.47
CA ILE A 301 3.34 -31.03 25.05
C ILE A 301 2.73 -32.36 25.48
N ASP A 302 1.54 -32.34 26.05
CA ASP A 302 0.66 -33.49 26.11
C ASP A 302 -0.36 -33.35 24.97
N GLU A 303 -0.33 -34.27 24.02
CA GLU A 303 -1.23 -34.22 22.86
C GLU A 303 -2.67 -34.61 23.23
N GLY A 304 -2.88 -35.32 24.35
CA GLY A 304 -4.19 -35.85 24.69
C GLY A 304 -4.74 -36.85 23.67
N LYS A 305 -6.07 -37.03 23.68
CA LYS A 305 -6.77 -37.97 22.80
C LYS A 305 -7.38 -37.26 21.60
N LYS A 306 -7.55 -38.02 20.52
CA LYS A 306 -8.22 -37.56 19.31
C LYS A 306 -9.73 -37.73 19.46
N TYR A 307 -10.48 -36.67 19.17
CA TYR A 307 -11.93 -36.65 19.30
C TYR A 307 -12.66 -36.60 17.96
N TYR A 308 -13.78 -37.30 17.89
CA TYR A 308 -14.70 -37.33 16.75
C TYR A 308 -16.05 -36.74 17.14
N ILE A 309 -16.77 -36.18 16.16
CA ILE A 309 -18.10 -35.66 16.39
C ILE A 309 -19.08 -36.82 16.38
N LYS A 310 -19.69 -37.13 17.53
CA LYS A 310 -20.68 -38.20 17.65
C LYS A 310 -22.02 -37.81 17.05
N ASP A 311 -22.46 -36.63 17.42
CA ASP A 311 -23.77 -36.07 17.09
C ASP A 311 -23.72 -34.55 17.15
N LEU A 312 -24.53 -33.92 16.30
CA LEU A 312 -24.61 -32.47 16.13
C LEU A 312 -26.08 -32.11 15.95
N ARG A 313 -26.61 -31.29 16.86
CA ARG A 313 -28.01 -30.84 16.79
C ARG A 313 -28.13 -29.34 16.98
N PHE A 314 -28.95 -28.72 16.13
CA PHE A 314 -29.39 -27.35 16.34
C PHE A 314 -30.58 -27.32 17.29
N VAL A 315 -30.55 -26.41 18.25
CA VAL A 315 -31.60 -26.21 19.26
C VAL A 315 -31.96 -24.72 19.31
N GLY A 316 -33.25 -24.39 19.34
CA GLY A 316 -33.71 -22.99 19.44
C GLY A 316 -33.89 -22.28 18.10
N ASN A 317 -33.61 -22.94 16.98
CA ASN A 317 -33.91 -22.45 15.63
C ASN A 317 -35.41 -22.59 15.30
N THR A 318 -36.09 -21.48 15.03
CA THR A 318 -37.51 -21.47 14.61
C THR A 318 -37.67 -20.97 13.17
N LYS A 319 -36.73 -20.15 12.69
CA LYS A 319 -36.77 -19.58 11.35
C LYS A 319 -36.34 -20.55 10.25
N TYR A 320 -35.32 -21.36 10.51
CA TYR A 320 -34.77 -22.33 9.58
C TYR A 320 -34.84 -23.74 10.16
N SER A 321 -35.09 -24.74 9.32
CA SER A 321 -35.07 -26.15 9.76
C SER A 321 -33.66 -26.59 10.12
N SER A 322 -33.55 -27.49 11.10
CA SER A 322 -32.26 -28.03 11.53
C SER A 322 -31.54 -28.74 10.37
N ASP A 323 -32.27 -29.42 9.48
CA ASP A 323 -31.70 -30.07 8.29
C ASP A 323 -31.03 -29.07 7.34
N TYR A 324 -31.67 -27.90 7.13
CA TYR A 324 -31.10 -26.85 6.30
C TYR A 324 -29.85 -26.23 6.93
N LEU A 325 -29.90 -25.94 8.24
CA LEU A 325 -28.74 -25.43 8.97
C LEU A 325 -27.57 -26.43 8.99
N MET A 326 -27.87 -27.73 9.11
CA MET A 326 -26.86 -28.80 9.02
C MET A 326 -26.23 -28.89 7.62
N ALA A 327 -27.03 -28.75 6.56
CA ALA A 327 -26.52 -28.73 5.19
C ALA A 327 -25.58 -27.54 4.94
N VAL A 328 -25.93 -26.36 5.46
CA VAL A 328 -25.10 -25.15 5.37
C VAL A 328 -23.85 -25.28 6.24
N LEU A 329 -23.96 -25.83 7.46
CA LEU A 329 -22.81 -26.05 8.34
C LEU A 329 -21.73 -26.91 7.67
N GLY A 330 -22.15 -27.94 6.91
CA GLY A 330 -21.23 -28.79 6.14
C GLY A 330 -20.32 -29.65 7.01
N VAL A 331 -20.72 -29.92 8.25
CA VAL A 331 -20.02 -30.79 9.21
C VAL A 331 -20.92 -31.98 9.53
N LYS A 332 -20.39 -33.20 9.39
CA LYS A 332 -21.15 -34.45 9.60
C LYS A 332 -20.72 -35.17 10.87
N ALA A 333 -21.64 -35.93 11.46
CA ALA A 333 -21.31 -36.92 12.47
C ALA A 333 -20.29 -37.94 11.91
N GLY A 334 -19.35 -38.36 12.75
CA GLY A 334 -18.20 -39.19 12.42
C GLY A 334 -16.97 -38.43 11.91
N GLU A 335 -17.09 -37.13 11.60
CA GLU A 335 -15.92 -36.30 11.27
C GLU A 335 -15.04 -36.03 12.50
N LEU A 336 -13.77 -35.72 12.24
CA LEU A 336 -12.85 -35.24 13.25
C LEU A 336 -13.36 -33.95 13.89
N TYR A 337 -13.34 -33.87 15.22
CA TYR A 337 -13.74 -32.65 15.93
C TYR A 337 -12.71 -31.54 15.73
N ASN A 338 -13.00 -30.58 14.86
CA ASN A 338 -12.15 -29.40 14.65
C ASN A 338 -12.92 -28.16 15.09
N GLN A 339 -12.62 -27.68 16.30
CA GLN A 339 -13.30 -26.54 16.91
C GLN A 339 -13.19 -25.28 16.05
N LYS A 340 -12.03 -25.03 15.46
CA LYS A 340 -11.81 -23.85 14.61
C LYS A 340 -12.62 -23.90 13.32
N LYS A 341 -12.69 -25.07 12.67
CA LYS A 341 -13.55 -25.29 11.50
C LYS A 341 -15.02 -25.11 11.89
N LEU A 342 -15.44 -25.66 13.03
CA LEU A 342 -16.81 -25.50 13.50
C LEU A 342 -17.16 -24.02 13.74
N GLU A 343 -16.31 -23.31 14.47
CA GLU A 343 -16.48 -21.88 14.76
C GLU A 343 -16.45 -21.04 13.48
N SER A 344 -15.57 -21.35 12.52
CA SER A 344 -15.53 -20.67 11.23
C SER A 344 -16.82 -20.86 10.44
N ARG A 345 -17.32 -22.09 10.34
CA ARG A 345 -18.59 -22.43 9.66
C ARG A 345 -19.81 -21.84 10.35
N LEU A 346 -19.73 -21.56 11.65
CA LEU A 346 -20.82 -20.93 12.40
C LEU A 346 -20.81 -19.40 12.29
N LEU A 347 -19.63 -18.77 12.40
CA LEU A 347 -19.52 -17.33 12.66
C LEU A 347 -18.74 -16.52 11.61
N SER A 348 -17.69 -17.09 11.03
CA SER A 348 -16.65 -16.30 10.33
C SER A 348 -16.64 -16.44 8.82
N ASP A 349 -16.90 -17.65 8.30
CA ASP A 349 -16.86 -17.93 6.86
C ASP A 349 -17.92 -17.11 6.10
N GLU A 350 -17.71 -16.88 4.80
CA GLU A 350 -18.65 -16.07 3.98
C GLU A 350 -20.05 -16.69 3.97
N ASP A 351 -20.13 -18.02 3.87
CA ASP A 351 -21.35 -18.83 3.90
C ASP A 351 -21.67 -19.38 5.30
N ALA A 352 -21.12 -18.77 6.36
CA ALA A 352 -21.35 -19.21 7.72
C ALA A 352 -22.84 -19.17 8.11
N VAL A 353 -23.24 -20.08 9.00
CA VAL A 353 -24.64 -20.23 9.43
C VAL A 353 -25.21 -18.93 10.01
N SER A 354 -24.44 -18.21 10.83
CA SER A 354 -24.87 -16.91 11.39
C SER A 354 -25.09 -15.84 10.31
N ASN A 355 -24.37 -15.87 9.18
CA ASN A 355 -24.58 -14.91 8.11
C ASN A 355 -25.96 -15.08 7.45
N LEU A 356 -26.54 -16.29 7.44
CA LEU A 356 -27.92 -16.50 6.99
C LEU A 356 -28.93 -15.72 7.83
N TYR A 357 -28.69 -15.64 9.14
CA TYR A 357 -29.51 -14.88 10.07
C TYR A 357 -29.26 -13.38 9.89
N TYR A 358 -27.99 -12.95 9.89
CA TYR A 358 -27.62 -11.54 9.75
C TYR A 358 -28.08 -10.93 8.43
N ASN A 359 -28.04 -11.67 7.31
CA ASN A 359 -28.47 -11.20 6.01
C ASN A 359 -30.00 -11.07 5.87
N ASN A 360 -30.76 -11.67 6.80
CA ASN A 360 -32.22 -11.63 6.84
C ASN A 360 -32.76 -10.79 8.00
N GLY A 361 -31.96 -9.88 8.56
CA GLY A 361 -32.39 -8.94 9.59
C GLY A 361 -32.16 -9.40 11.03
N TYR A 362 -31.72 -10.63 11.28
CA TYR A 362 -31.56 -11.14 12.66
C TYR A 362 -30.19 -10.77 13.24
N ILE A 363 -29.93 -9.47 13.45
CA ILE A 363 -28.64 -9.00 14.00
C ILE A 363 -28.39 -9.43 15.46
N PHE A 364 -29.46 -9.71 16.20
CA PHE A 364 -29.38 -10.19 17.58
C PHE A 364 -29.15 -11.70 17.67
N ALA A 365 -29.13 -12.38 16.52
CA ALA A 365 -28.94 -13.82 16.49
C ALA A 365 -27.53 -14.19 16.92
N HIS A 366 -27.42 -15.18 17.80
CA HIS A 366 -26.14 -15.81 18.12
C HIS A 366 -26.31 -17.32 18.20
N ILE A 367 -25.21 -18.03 17.91
CA ILE A 367 -25.16 -19.48 17.88
C ILE A 367 -24.01 -19.91 18.77
N ASP A 368 -24.34 -20.52 19.90
CA ASP A 368 -23.36 -20.99 20.87
C ASP A 368 -23.21 -22.52 20.74
N PRO A 369 -22.02 -23.02 20.33
CA PRO A 369 -21.73 -24.43 20.36
C PRO A 369 -21.43 -24.87 21.79
N ILE A 370 -22.24 -25.79 22.33
CA ILE A 370 -22.07 -26.32 23.68
C ILE A 370 -21.84 -27.82 23.61
N GLU A 371 -20.74 -28.28 24.22
CA GLU A 371 -20.48 -29.71 24.42
C GLU A 371 -21.46 -30.25 25.47
N THR A 372 -22.36 -31.14 25.05
CA THR A 372 -23.36 -31.72 25.97
C THR A 372 -22.90 -33.02 26.61
N ASN A 373 -22.12 -33.81 25.88
CA ASN A 373 -21.54 -35.03 26.41
C ASN A 373 -20.20 -35.33 25.72
N VAL A 374 -19.28 -35.88 26.49
CA VAL A 374 -17.95 -36.31 26.05
C VAL A 374 -17.79 -37.74 26.51
N THR A 375 -17.81 -38.69 25.57
CA THR A 375 -17.67 -40.12 25.87
C THR A 375 -16.48 -40.70 25.15
N ALA A 376 -15.47 -41.15 25.90
CA ALA A 376 -14.24 -41.77 25.41
C ALA A 376 -13.45 -40.93 24.39
N ASP A 377 -13.77 -41.06 23.11
CA ASP A 377 -13.14 -40.43 21.94
C ASP A 377 -14.12 -39.59 21.11
N SER A 378 -15.32 -39.33 21.64
CA SER A 378 -16.41 -38.74 20.88
C SER A 378 -17.13 -37.62 21.64
N VAL A 379 -17.44 -36.52 20.95
CA VAL A 379 -18.09 -35.32 21.50
C VAL A 379 -19.48 -35.15 20.87
N MET A 380 -20.48 -34.87 21.71
CA MET A 380 -21.82 -34.46 21.29
C MET A 380 -21.97 -32.94 21.44
N LEU A 381 -22.46 -32.29 20.39
CA LEU A 381 -22.55 -30.82 20.32
C LEU A 381 -23.99 -30.36 20.13
N ASP A 382 -24.42 -29.45 21.00
CA ASP A 382 -25.66 -28.69 20.84
C ASP A 382 -25.31 -27.28 20.33
N LEU A 383 -25.76 -26.98 19.13
CA LEU A 383 -25.66 -25.65 18.55
C LEU A 383 -26.90 -24.86 18.97
N ARG A 384 -26.80 -24.12 20.08
CA ARG A 384 -27.92 -23.35 20.63
C ARG A 384 -28.05 -22.04 19.88
N VAL A 385 -29.16 -21.89 19.18
CA VAL A 385 -29.50 -20.68 18.42
C VAL A 385 -30.46 -19.84 19.24
N VAL A 386 -30.10 -18.58 19.42
CA VAL A 386 -31.01 -17.55 19.93
C VAL A 386 -31.22 -16.56 18.79
N GLU A 387 -32.40 -16.53 18.17
CA GLU A 387 -32.62 -15.77 16.92
C GLU A 387 -32.90 -14.28 17.16
N GLY A 388 -33.64 -13.95 18.23
CA GLY A 388 -34.07 -12.57 18.52
C GLY A 388 -35.08 -11.99 17.51
N PRO A 389 -35.54 -10.74 17.71
CA PRO A 389 -36.45 -10.08 16.77
C PRO A 389 -35.74 -9.67 15.46
N GLN A 390 -36.50 -9.51 14.39
CA GLN A 390 -35.94 -9.04 13.12
C GLN A 390 -35.69 -7.52 13.17
N ALA A 391 -34.48 -7.09 12.82
CA ALA A 391 -34.06 -5.70 12.84
C ALA A 391 -34.23 -5.00 11.49
N THR A 392 -34.87 -3.83 11.51
CA THR A 392 -34.87 -2.88 10.39
C THR A 392 -33.86 -1.77 10.63
N ILE A 393 -33.27 -1.25 9.56
CA ILE A 393 -32.35 -0.11 9.64
C ILE A 393 -33.19 1.14 9.90
N ASN A 394 -33.03 1.76 11.07
CA ASN A 394 -33.74 3.00 11.42
C ASN A 394 -33.01 4.21 10.83
N LYS A 395 -31.75 4.44 11.23
CA LYS A 395 -30.93 5.55 10.72
C LYS A 395 -29.60 5.07 10.17
N VAL A 396 -29.13 5.81 9.16
CA VAL A 396 -27.78 5.68 8.62
C VAL A 396 -27.04 6.99 8.88
N LEU A 397 -26.15 6.95 9.87
CA LEU A 397 -25.41 8.09 10.37
C LEU A 397 -24.01 8.10 9.73
N ILE A 398 -23.72 9.15 8.96
CA ILE A 398 -22.41 9.37 8.34
C ILE A 398 -21.72 10.47 9.14
N LYS A 399 -20.51 10.20 9.64
CA LYS A 399 -19.69 11.13 10.42
C LYS A 399 -18.30 11.22 9.79
N GLY A 400 -17.64 12.38 9.86
CA GLY A 400 -16.27 12.58 9.36
C GLY A 400 -16.13 12.77 7.85
N ASN A 401 -17.23 13.06 7.15
CA ASN A 401 -17.25 13.39 5.72
C ASN A 401 -16.93 14.88 5.45
N ASP A 402 -15.80 15.37 5.97
CA ASP A 402 -15.44 16.79 5.87
C ASP A 402 -15.05 17.19 4.44
N LEU A 403 -14.39 16.28 3.71
CA LEU A 403 -13.87 16.52 2.35
C LEU A 403 -14.81 16.02 1.25
N VAL A 404 -15.69 15.07 1.54
CA VAL A 404 -16.55 14.38 0.57
C VAL A 404 -18.00 14.68 0.91
N TYR A 405 -18.81 15.06 -0.08
CA TYR A 405 -20.22 15.33 0.18
C TYR A 405 -21.00 14.08 0.57
N ASP A 406 -22.02 14.27 1.41
CA ASP A 406 -22.85 13.18 1.95
C ASP A 406 -23.55 12.36 0.85
N ASN A 407 -24.00 13.01 -0.23
CA ASN A 407 -24.60 12.33 -1.39
C ASN A 407 -23.63 11.36 -2.10
N VAL A 408 -22.34 11.68 -2.14
CA VAL A 408 -21.29 10.82 -2.72
C VAL A 408 -21.09 9.55 -1.89
N ILE A 409 -21.27 9.65 -0.57
CA ILE A 409 -21.20 8.49 0.33
C ILE A 409 -22.50 7.69 0.21
N ARG A 410 -23.66 8.35 0.33
CA ARG A 410 -24.98 7.70 0.32
C ARG A 410 -25.28 6.90 -0.94
N ARG A 411 -24.79 7.34 -2.12
CA ARG A 411 -24.99 6.61 -3.38
C ARG A 411 -24.26 5.26 -3.41
N GLU A 412 -23.20 5.10 -2.61
CA GLU A 412 -22.45 3.84 -2.50
C GLU A 412 -23.04 2.89 -1.44
N LEU A 413 -23.98 3.37 -0.61
CA LEU A 413 -24.57 2.57 0.47
C LEU A 413 -25.73 1.70 -0.02
N PHE A 414 -25.62 0.40 0.26
CA PHE A 414 -26.70 -0.59 0.11
C PHE A 414 -27.58 -0.66 1.36
N THR A 415 -27.04 -0.23 2.50
CA THR A 415 -27.75 -0.06 3.77
C THR A 415 -28.59 1.21 3.74
N LYS A 416 -29.92 1.05 3.64
CA LYS A 416 -30.86 2.18 3.53
C LYS A 416 -31.86 2.14 4.69
N PRO A 417 -32.26 3.31 5.23
CA PRO A 417 -33.34 3.38 6.21
C PRO A 417 -34.61 2.67 5.71
N GLY A 418 -35.27 1.94 6.62
CA GLY A 418 -36.47 1.13 6.35
C GLY A 418 -36.20 -0.25 5.73
N LYS A 419 -34.98 -0.55 5.28
CA LYS A 419 -34.60 -1.89 4.80
C LYS A 419 -34.32 -2.81 5.99
N LEU A 420 -34.53 -4.12 5.82
CA LEU A 420 -34.01 -5.12 6.76
C LEU A 420 -32.48 -5.02 6.86
N PHE A 421 -31.95 -5.25 8.06
CA PHE A 421 -30.51 -5.36 8.24
C PHE A 421 -29.95 -6.53 7.43
N SER A 422 -28.83 -6.30 6.75
CA SER A 422 -28.07 -7.34 6.08
C SER A 422 -26.58 -7.09 6.27
N LYS A 423 -25.86 -8.09 6.75
CA LYS A 423 -24.40 -8.02 6.89
C LYS A 423 -23.73 -7.94 5.51
N GLU A 424 -24.26 -8.64 4.51
CA GLU A 424 -23.79 -8.55 3.13
C GLU A 424 -23.90 -7.13 2.56
N ASP A 425 -25.04 -6.46 2.75
CA ASP A 425 -25.22 -5.06 2.32
C ASP A 425 -24.27 -4.13 3.07
N LEU A 426 -24.05 -4.36 4.38
CA LEU A 426 -23.14 -3.58 5.21
C LEU A 426 -21.69 -3.71 4.72
N MET A 427 -21.24 -4.94 4.47
CA MET A 427 -19.90 -5.25 3.96
C MET A 427 -19.71 -4.72 2.55
N THR A 428 -20.70 -4.88 1.67
CA THR A 428 -20.66 -4.33 0.31
C THR A 428 -20.56 -2.82 0.35
N SER A 429 -21.34 -2.15 1.20
CA SER A 429 -21.27 -0.69 1.38
C SER A 429 -19.89 -0.26 1.86
N TRP A 430 -19.31 -0.96 2.84
CA TRP A 430 -17.95 -0.68 3.32
C TRP A 430 -16.90 -0.87 2.23
N MET A 431 -16.98 -1.96 1.46
CA MET A 431 -16.10 -2.20 0.32
C MET A 431 -16.23 -1.11 -0.74
N SER A 432 -17.45 -0.70 -1.10
CA SER A 432 -17.69 0.38 -2.06
C SER A 432 -17.09 1.71 -1.58
N LEU A 433 -17.25 2.06 -0.29
CA LEU A 433 -16.61 3.26 0.27
C LEU A 433 -15.09 3.18 0.26
N ASN A 434 -14.52 2.00 0.53
CA ASN A 434 -13.07 1.78 0.45
C ASN A 434 -12.56 1.89 -1.00
N GLN A 435 -13.35 1.45 -1.98
CA GLN A 435 -13.03 1.58 -3.41
C GLN A 435 -12.98 3.03 -3.89
N LEU A 436 -13.70 3.96 -3.24
CA LEU A 436 -13.54 5.40 -3.51
C LEU A 436 -12.13 5.92 -3.18
N ASN A 437 -11.39 5.19 -2.34
CA ASN A 437 -10.05 5.53 -1.88
C ASN A 437 -9.95 6.91 -1.19
N GLN A 438 -11.07 7.43 -0.67
CA GLN A 438 -11.16 8.72 0.04
C GLN A 438 -11.02 8.58 1.56
N PHE A 439 -11.19 7.36 2.10
CA PHE A 439 -11.23 7.09 3.53
C PHE A 439 -10.18 6.04 3.92
N ASP A 440 -9.76 6.08 5.18
CA ASP A 440 -8.89 5.07 5.79
C ASP A 440 -9.71 3.80 6.11
N PRO A 441 -9.45 2.65 5.46
CA PRO A 441 -10.25 1.44 5.63
C PRO A 441 -10.12 0.82 7.03
N GLU A 442 -8.99 1.02 7.71
CA GLU A 442 -8.75 0.44 9.04
C GLU A 442 -9.53 1.19 10.11
N LYS A 443 -9.71 2.49 9.92
CA LYS A 443 -10.40 3.37 10.89
C LYS A 443 -11.86 3.59 10.56
N SER A 444 -12.27 3.39 9.30
CA SER A 444 -13.62 3.64 8.80
C SER A 444 -14.53 2.41 8.78
N ILE A 445 -14.35 1.48 9.72
CA ILE A 445 -15.17 0.27 9.82
C ILE A 445 -16.60 0.65 10.29
N PRO A 446 -17.66 0.29 9.55
CA PRO A 446 -19.02 0.63 9.93
C PRO A 446 -19.44 -0.14 11.18
N LYS A 447 -20.18 0.54 12.05
CA LYS A 447 -20.65 -0.01 13.32
C LYS A 447 -22.17 -0.09 13.32
N PRO A 448 -22.76 -1.29 13.29
CA PRO A 448 -24.17 -1.43 13.59
C PRO A 448 -24.39 -1.23 15.11
N VAL A 449 -25.34 -0.40 15.46
CA VAL A 449 -25.79 -0.11 16.83
C VAL A 449 -27.18 -0.71 17.00
N PRO A 450 -27.26 -1.97 17.46
CA PRO A 450 -28.53 -2.68 17.58
C PRO A 450 -29.35 -2.15 18.77
N ASN A 451 -30.66 -1.96 18.56
CA ASN A 451 -31.64 -1.58 19.58
C ASN A 451 -32.65 -2.73 19.74
N PRO A 452 -32.42 -3.67 20.68
CA PRO A 452 -33.28 -4.86 20.82
C PRO A 452 -34.73 -4.57 21.17
N GLN A 453 -34.99 -3.47 21.89
CA GLN A 453 -36.33 -3.10 22.35
C GLN A 453 -37.24 -2.69 21.20
N ASP A 454 -36.70 -1.95 20.23
CA ASP A 454 -37.47 -1.43 19.10
C ASP A 454 -37.41 -2.34 17.87
N GLY A 455 -36.62 -3.42 17.92
CA GLY A 455 -36.36 -4.25 16.73
C GLY A 455 -35.71 -3.44 15.60
N THR A 456 -34.84 -2.49 15.95
CA THR A 456 -34.16 -1.62 14.98
C THR A 456 -32.64 -1.69 15.14
N VAL A 457 -31.94 -1.23 14.11
CA VAL A 457 -30.49 -1.01 14.14
C VAL A 457 -30.17 0.31 13.47
N ASP A 458 -29.34 1.11 14.14
CA ASP A 458 -28.73 2.28 13.52
C ASP A 458 -27.35 1.88 12.96
N ILE A 459 -26.97 2.41 11.81
CA ILE A 459 -25.67 2.12 11.21
C ILE A 459 -24.82 3.38 11.24
N GLU A 460 -23.72 3.32 11.98
CA GLU A 460 -22.75 4.41 12.05
C GLU A 460 -21.56 4.17 11.12
N TYR A 461 -21.43 5.04 10.12
CA TYR A 461 -20.26 5.17 9.27
C TYR A 461 -19.37 6.29 9.83
N ASN A 462 -18.43 5.94 10.69
CA ASN A 462 -17.41 6.85 11.23
C ASN A 462 -16.24 6.91 10.25
N LEU A 463 -16.28 7.83 9.30
CA LEU A 463 -15.31 7.92 8.22
C LEU A 463 -14.12 8.79 8.63
N GLU A 464 -12.90 8.31 8.39
CA GLU A 464 -11.69 9.13 8.51
C GLU A 464 -11.16 9.44 7.12
N ALA A 465 -11.26 10.70 6.71
CA ALA A 465 -10.78 11.14 5.40
C ALA A 465 -9.25 11.01 5.30
N LYS A 466 -8.78 10.49 4.17
CA LYS A 466 -7.36 10.43 3.82
C LYS A 466 -7.08 11.22 2.55
N ARG A 467 -5.82 11.63 2.36
CA ARG A 467 -5.39 12.22 1.09
C ARG A 467 -5.35 11.12 0.01
N SER A 468 -6.18 11.30 -1.00
CA SER A 468 -6.44 10.32 -2.06
C SER A 468 -5.87 10.73 -3.42
N ASP A 469 -5.40 11.96 -3.54
CA ASP A 469 -4.81 12.51 -4.76
C ASP A 469 -3.48 11.80 -5.06
N LYS A 470 -3.29 11.43 -6.33
CA LYS A 470 -2.13 10.66 -6.77
C LYS A 470 -1.18 11.53 -7.57
N PHE A 471 0.10 11.42 -7.25
CA PHE A 471 1.19 11.87 -8.10
C PHE A 471 1.84 10.64 -8.71
N GLU A 472 1.82 10.55 -10.03
CA GLU A 472 2.37 9.45 -10.80
C GLU A 472 3.63 9.93 -11.51
N LEU A 473 4.76 9.29 -11.21
CA LEU A 473 6.00 9.48 -11.94
C LEU A 473 6.42 8.10 -12.44
N SER A 474 6.45 7.92 -13.75
CA SER A 474 6.92 6.70 -14.37
C SER A 474 8.03 6.96 -15.36
N PHE A 475 8.95 6.00 -15.46
CA PHE A 475 10.03 5.99 -16.41
C PHE A 475 9.96 4.69 -17.20
N GLY A 476 9.98 4.79 -18.52
CA GLY A 476 10.01 3.64 -19.43
C GLY A 476 11.21 3.72 -20.35
N TRP A 477 11.61 2.58 -20.91
CA TRP A 477 12.62 2.54 -21.97
C TRP A 477 11.98 1.99 -23.24
N SER A 478 12.27 2.62 -24.38
CA SER A 478 11.71 2.26 -25.69
C SER A 478 12.80 2.27 -26.76
N GLN A 479 12.46 1.84 -27.97
CA GLN A 479 13.38 1.88 -29.11
C GLN A 479 13.95 3.28 -29.41
N ALA A 480 13.25 4.35 -29.03
CA ALA A 480 13.75 5.73 -29.20
C ALA A 480 14.27 6.37 -27.90
N GLY A 481 14.50 5.60 -26.83
CA GLY A 481 15.13 6.06 -25.59
C GLY A 481 14.22 6.08 -24.36
N LEU A 482 14.67 6.83 -23.34
CA LEU A 482 14.02 6.97 -22.03
C LEU A 482 12.75 7.83 -22.15
N ILE A 483 11.61 7.25 -21.78
CA ILE A 483 10.33 7.94 -21.63
C ILE A 483 10.16 8.32 -20.16
N ALA A 484 9.78 9.55 -19.89
CA ALA A 484 9.33 10.01 -18.59
C ALA A 484 7.87 10.45 -18.68
N SER A 485 7.02 9.96 -17.78
CA SER A 485 5.63 10.40 -17.65
C SER A 485 5.39 10.93 -16.25
N VAL A 486 4.77 12.10 -16.18
CA VAL A 486 4.31 12.75 -14.96
C VAL A 486 2.81 12.91 -15.04
N GLY A 487 2.09 12.47 -14.01
CA GLY A 487 0.65 12.57 -13.89
C GLY A 487 0.25 13.10 -12.52
N ILE A 488 -0.77 13.94 -12.48
CA ILE A 488 -1.47 14.31 -11.25
C ILE A 488 -2.92 13.93 -11.43
N GLN A 489 -3.45 13.13 -10.51
CA GLN A 489 -4.84 12.70 -10.49
C GLN A 489 -5.50 13.15 -9.19
N PHE A 490 -6.44 14.09 -9.31
CA PHE A 490 -7.34 14.49 -8.23
C PHE A 490 -8.54 13.55 -8.24
N THR A 491 -8.78 12.85 -7.14
CA THR A 491 -9.80 11.78 -7.08
C THR A 491 -11.13 12.23 -6.46
N ASN A 492 -11.15 13.42 -5.85
CA ASN A 492 -12.35 14.05 -5.27
C ASN A 492 -12.54 15.49 -5.77
N PHE A 493 -12.30 15.72 -7.06
CA PHE A 493 -12.55 17.00 -7.71
C PHE A 493 -14.06 17.34 -7.72
N SER A 494 -14.39 18.62 -7.77
CA SER A 494 -15.76 19.10 -8.02
C SER A 494 -15.76 20.19 -9.08
N ILE A 495 -16.35 19.87 -10.24
CA ILE A 495 -16.54 20.84 -11.33
C ILE A 495 -17.53 21.93 -10.93
N TYR A 496 -18.51 21.61 -10.07
CA TYR A 496 -19.44 22.60 -9.55
C TYR A 496 -18.70 23.63 -8.69
N ASN A 497 -17.83 23.15 -7.79
CA ASN A 497 -17.03 24.03 -6.96
C ASN A 497 -16.09 24.87 -7.80
N LEU A 498 -15.50 24.37 -8.89
CA LEU A 498 -14.60 25.17 -9.77
C LEU A 498 -15.18 26.55 -10.16
N PHE A 499 -16.50 26.65 -10.36
CA PHE A 499 -17.17 27.91 -10.71
C PHE A 499 -17.70 28.70 -9.49
N HIS A 500 -17.49 28.18 -8.28
CA HIS A 500 -17.92 28.76 -7.00
C HIS A 500 -16.77 28.79 -5.97
N PRO A 501 -15.79 29.71 -6.11
CA PRO A 501 -14.61 29.81 -5.25
C PRO A 501 -14.87 29.87 -3.74
N SER A 502 -16.03 30.40 -3.32
CA SER A 502 -16.44 30.48 -1.91
C SER A 502 -16.62 29.13 -1.23
N MET A 503 -16.80 28.04 -2.00
CA MET A 503 -17.00 26.69 -1.46
C MET A 503 -15.73 25.85 -1.43
N TYR A 504 -14.57 26.43 -1.78
CA TYR A 504 -13.31 25.69 -1.81
C TYR A 504 -12.88 25.30 -0.41
N LYS A 505 -12.77 23.99 -0.17
CA LYS A 505 -12.13 23.44 1.02
C LYS A 505 -10.65 23.19 0.71
N GLY A 506 -9.87 24.27 0.62
CA GLY A 506 -8.43 24.22 0.32
C GLY A 506 -8.05 24.88 -1.00
N PHE A 507 -6.92 24.47 -1.58
CA PHE A 507 -6.37 25.07 -2.82
C PHE A 507 -7.05 24.58 -4.10
N ILE A 508 -7.73 23.42 -4.06
CA ILE A 508 -8.33 22.75 -5.22
C ILE A 508 -9.82 22.57 -4.95
N PRO A 509 -10.71 22.79 -5.94
CA PRO A 509 -12.14 22.55 -5.77
C PRO A 509 -12.41 21.05 -5.61
N GLN A 510 -12.95 20.65 -4.46
CA GLN A 510 -13.16 19.25 -4.08
C GLN A 510 -14.57 19.02 -3.52
N GLY A 511 -15.10 17.79 -3.63
CA GLY A 511 -16.32 17.37 -2.92
C GLY A 511 -17.22 16.32 -3.60
N ASP A 512 -17.29 16.30 -4.93
CA ASP A 512 -18.26 15.50 -5.69
C ASP A 512 -17.77 14.07 -6.05
N GLY A 513 -16.57 13.70 -5.62
CA GLY A 513 -15.95 12.42 -6.01
C GLY A 513 -15.68 12.31 -7.50
N GLN A 514 -15.54 13.43 -8.22
CA GLN A 514 -15.16 13.45 -9.63
C GLN A 514 -13.64 13.34 -9.75
N THR A 515 -13.16 12.87 -10.88
CA THR A 515 -11.72 12.76 -11.14
C THR A 515 -11.27 13.78 -12.17
N LEU A 516 -10.22 14.52 -11.84
CA LEU A 516 -9.48 15.35 -12.79
C LEU A 516 -8.04 14.83 -12.87
N ALA A 517 -7.62 14.40 -14.05
CA ALA A 517 -6.27 13.93 -14.30
C ALA A 517 -5.57 14.83 -15.33
N VAL A 518 -4.35 15.25 -15.01
CA VAL A 518 -3.46 15.96 -15.93
C VAL A 518 -2.19 15.15 -16.03
N SER A 519 -1.78 14.82 -17.25
CA SER A 519 -0.56 14.04 -17.47
C SER A 519 0.25 14.57 -18.63
N ALA A 520 1.56 14.44 -18.52
CA ALA A 520 2.55 14.76 -19.53
C ALA A 520 3.51 13.58 -19.69
N THR A 521 3.71 13.12 -20.92
CA THR A 521 4.68 12.09 -21.26
C THR A 521 5.68 12.66 -22.27
N THR A 522 6.96 12.40 -22.06
CA THR A 522 8.02 12.89 -22.94
C THR A 522 9.16 11.89 -23.10
N ASN A 523 9.67 11.77 -24.32
CA ASN A 523 10.96 11.18 -24.62
C ASN A 523 11.87 12.30 -25.18
N GLY A 524 12.09 13.33 -24.36
CA GLY A 524 12.81 14.54 -24.74
C GLY A 524 12.15 15.31 -25.89
N ARG A 525 12.90 15.51 -26.98
CA ARG A 525 12.43 16.24 -28.18
C ARG A 525 11.72 15.33 -29.19
N TYR A 526 11.86 14.01 -29.07
CA TYR A 526 11.31 13.07 -30.04
C TYR A 526 9.79 12.94 -29.93
N TYR A 527 9.30 12.71 -28.71
CA TYR A 527 7.88 12.51 -28.42
C TYR A 527 7.45 13.35 -27.21
N GLN A 528 6.30 14.02 -27.34
CA GLN A 528 5.68 14.81 -26.28
C GLN A 528 4.17 14.62 -26.35
N GLN A 529 3.55 14.29 -25.22
CA GLN A 529 2.10 14.18 -25.10
C GLN A 529 1.63 14.87 -23.83
N TYR A 530 0.60 15.69 -23.95
CA TYR A 530 -0.09 16.32 -22.84
C TYR A 530 -1.56 15.94 -22.90
N SER A 531 -2.15 15.55 -21.77
CA SER A 531 -3.57 15.26 -21.70
C SER A 531 -4.21 15.76 -20.42
N ILE A 532 -5.45 16.21 -20.56
CA ILE A 532 -6.35 16.58 -19.47
C ILE A 532 -7.59 15.70 -19.61
N GLN A 533 -8.00 15.08 -18.51
CA GLN A 533 -9.14 14.19 -18.46
C GLN A 533 -10.01 14.52 -17.25
N PHE A 534 -11.30 14.72 -17.49
CA PHE A 534 -12.32 14.84 -16.46
C PHE A 534 -13.23 13.61 -16.50
N MET A 535 -13.64 13.12 -15.35
CA MET A 535 -14.54 11.98 -15.22
C MET A 535 -15.51 12.18 -14.05
N ASP A 536 -16.80 12.02 -14.34
CA ASP A 536 -17.85 11.89 -13.34
C ASP A 536 -18.35 10.42 -13.32
N PRO A 537 -18.06 9.65 -12.26
CA PRO A 537 -18.47 8.24 -12.18
C PRO A 537 -19.98 8.03 -11.98
N TRP A 538 -20.72 9.08 -11.60
CA TRP A 538 -22.15 9.03 -11.29
C TRP A 538 -22.89 10.19 -11.96
N PHE A 539 -22.66 10.35 -13.26
CA PHE A 539 -23.28 11.38 -14.07
C PHE A 539 -24.82 11.28 -14.02
N GLY A 540 -25.45 12.39 -13.61
CA GLY A 540 -26.89 12.48 -13.37
C GLY A 540 -27.35 11.99 -11.98
N GLY A 541 -26.42 11.56 -11.11
CA GLY A 541 -26.59 11.32 -9.67
C GLY A 541 -27.43 10.12 -9.24
N LYS A 542 -28.36 9.63 -10.08
CA LYS A 542 -29.33 8.59 -9.71
C LYS A 542 -28.86 7.17 -9.98
N ARG A 543 -27.98 6.98 -10.95
CA ARG A 543 -27.49 5.67 -11.43
C ARG A 543 -25.98 5.74 -11.66
N PRO A 544 -25.25 4.63 -11.56
CA PRO A 544 -23.80 4.56 -11.81
C PRO A 544 -23.52 4.63 -13.31
N ASN A 545 -23.92 5.73 -13.95
CA ASN A 545 -23.52 6.07 -15.30
C ASN A 545 -22.25 6.91 -15.19
N PHE A 546 -21.20 6.54 -15.90
CA PHE A 546 -20.00 7.35 -15.93
C PHE A 546 -20.01 8.24 -17.17
N PHE A 547 -19.49 9.45 -17.02
CA PHE A 547 -19.24 10.40 -18.08
C PHE A 547 -17.77 10.80 -18.02
N SER A 548 -17.09 10.87 -19.15
CA SER A 548 -15.72 11.38 -19.19
C SER A 548 -15.48 12.24 -20.42
N THR A 549 -14.61 13.22 -20.23
CA THR A 549 -14.08 14.06 -21.31
C THR A 549 -12.57 14.03 -21.25
N ARG A 550 -11.93 13.91 -22.41
CA ARG A 550 -10.47 13.92 -22.51
C ARG A 550 -10.06 14.81 -23.67
N LEU A 551 -9.10 15.70 -23.40
CA LEU A 551 -8.40 16.49 -24.39
C LEU A 551 -6.94 16.10 -24.36
N PHE A 552 -6.31 15.94 -25.52
CA PHE A 552 -4.89 15.67 -25.59
C PHE A 552 -4.25 16.33 -26.80
N TYR A 553 -2.97 16.65 -26.63
CA TYR A 553 -2.08 17.05 -27.71
C TYR A 553 -0.87 16.11 -27.70
N SER A 554 -0.49 15.64 -28.88
CA SER A 554 0.69 14.79 -29.07
C SER A 554 1.52 15.33 -30.22
N ARG A 555 2.85 15.32 -30.06
CA ARG A 555 3.80 15.67 -31.11
C ARG A 555 4.90 14.62 -31.17
N GLN A 556 5.15 14.13 -32.37
CA GLN A 556 6.24 13.22 -32.70
C GLN A 556 7.09 13.84 -33.81
N THR A 557 8.41 13.73 -33.70
CA THR A 557 9.36 14.20 -34.72
C THR A 557 10.02 13.01 -35.42
N ALA A 558 10.38 13.18 -36.69
CA ALA A 558 11.11 12.15 -37.43
C ALA A 558 12.61 12.16 -37.07
N LEU A 559 13.29 11.03 -37.29
CA LEU A 559 14.75 10.94 -37.19
C LEU A 559 15.41 11.45 -38.49
N ASP A 560 16.57 12.10 -38.39
CA ASP A 560 17.33 12.64 -39.52
C ASP A 560 17.73 11.53 -40.50
N THR A 561 17.35 11.71 -41.77
CA THR A 561 17.59 10.77 -42.88
C THR A 561 19.07 10.52 -43.15
N LYS A 562 19.97 11.46 -42.85
CA LYS A 562 21.43 11.24 -42.97
C LYS A 562 21.97 10.29 -41.90
N PHE A 563 21.36 10.28 -40.72
CA PHE A 563 21.69 9.34 -39.65
C PHE A 563 21.14 7.94 -39.97
N TYR A 564 19.91 7.85 -40.46
CA TYR A 564 19.28 6.60 -40.90
C TYR A 564 20.06 5.90 -42.04
N ASN A 565 20.46 6.67 -43.07
CA ASN A 565 21.17 6.13 -44.22
C ASN A 565 22.65 5.77 -43.93
N ASN A 566 23.34 6.52 -43.06
CA ASN A 566 24.75 6.22 -42.73
C ASN A 566 24.92 5.00 -41.82
N GLN A 567 23.92 4.63 -41.00
CA GLN A 567 23.97 3.38 -40.23
C GLN A 567 23.65 2.13 -41.06
N ILE A 568 22.74 2.23 -42.04
CA ILE A 568 22.41 1.09 -42.92
C ILE A 568 23.55 0.79 -43.91
N GLY A 569 24.32 1.80 -44.33
CA GLY A 569 25.49 1.60 -45.20
C GLY A 569 26.73 1.05 -44.49
N ALA A 570 26.89 1.28 -43.19
CA ALA A 570 28.08 0.89 -42.42
C ALA A 570 27.88 -0.35 -41.51
N ILE A 571 26.65 -0.83 -41.35
CA ILE A 571 26.31 -1.95 -40.48
C ILE A 571 25.44 -2.92 -41.28
N GLY A 572 26.03 -4.03 -41.70
CA GLY A 572 25.26 -5.20 -42.12
C GLY A 572 24.26 -5.54 -41.01
N TYR A 573 22.98 -5.38 -41.33
CA TYR A 573 21.78 -5.72 -40.57
C TYR A 573 22.03 -6.51 -39.26
N ASN A 574 22.16 -5.80 -38.13
CA ASN A 574 21.96 -6.39 -36.79
C ASN A 574 21.57 -5.32 -35.74
N PRO A 575 20.27 -5.19 -35.39
CA PRO A 575 19.84 -4.33 -34.29
C PRO A 575 19.92 -4.98 -32.90
N TYR A 576 20.36 -6.24 -32.77
CA TYR A 576 20.47 -6.94 -31.47
C TYR A 576 21.58 -8.00 -31.48
N GLY A 577 22.82 -7.58 -31.25
CA GLY A 577 23.95 -8.48 -31.03
C GLY A 577 24.33 -8.56 -29.55
N TYR A 578 23.62 -9.36 -28.76
CA TYR A 578 24.23 -9.94 -27.56
C TYR A 578 25.19 -11.06 -28.02
N GLY A 579 26.42 -11.03 -27.48
CA GLY A 579 27.56 -11.80 -27.97
C GLY A 579 27.26 -13.29 -28.19
N ASN A 580 27.67 -13.80 -29.35
CA ASN A 580 27.59 -15.21 -29.69
C ASN A 580 29.00 -15.82 -29.60
N TYR A 581 29.16 -16.82 -28.72
CA TYR A 581 30.37 -17.62 -28.57
C TYR A 581 30.34 -18.78 -29.58
N GLY A 582 31.36 -18.84 -30.45
CA GLY A 582 32.04 -20.06 -30.90
C GLY A 582 31.36 -21.04 -31.87
N GLY A 583 31.97 -21.23 -33.05
CA GLY A 583 31.76 -22.39 -33.93
C GLY A 583 32.56 -22.33 -35.24
N TYR A 584 33.52 -23.23 -35.42
CA TYR A 584 34.57 -23.31 -36.43
C TYR A 584 34.12 -23.59 -37.89
N GLY A 585 34.91 -23.16 -38.89
CA GLY A 585 34.85 -23.73 -40.26
C GLY A 585 35.53 -22.94 -41.40
N TYR A 586 36.86 -23.07 -41.52
CA TYR A 586 37.74 -23.01 -42.71
C TYR A 586 37.37 -22.26 -44.03
N GLY A 587 38.27 -21.32 -44.41
CA GLY A 587 39.08 -21.40 -45.65
C GLY A 587 38.68 -20.57 -46.88
N GLY A 588 39.51 -19.59 -47.28
CA GLY A 588 39.47 -19.02 -48.65
C GLY A 588 40.10 -17.63 -48.85
N TYR A 589 41.34 -17.62 -49.36
CA TYR A 589 42.29 -16.53 -49.66
C TYR A 589 41.82 -15.35 -50.54
N GLY A 590 42.44 -14.16 -50.32
CA GLY A 590 42.66 -13.15 -51.39
C GLY A 590 42.90 -11.69 -50.95
N TYR A 591 44.18 -11.27 -50.88
CA TYR A 591 44.81 -9.93 -51.08
C TYR A 591 43.93 -8.65 -51.09
N GLY A 592 44.24 -7.50 -50.47
CA GLY A 592 45.45 -6.88 -49.91
C GLY A 592 45.39 -5.36 -50.17
N GLY A 593 45.67 -4.49 -49.18
CA GLY A 593 45.71 -3.02 -49.41
C GLY A 593 45.67 -2.09 -48.18
N TYR A 594 46.83 -1.88 -47.54
CA TYR A 594 47.33 -0.68 -46.85
C TYR A 594 46.40 0.26 -46.03
N GLY A 595 46.44 0.08 -44.71
CA GLY A 595 47.07 0.97 -43.71
C GLY A 595 46.93 2.50 -43.80
N GLY A 596 46.16 3.07 -42.86
CA GLY A 596 46.21 4.47 -42.45
C GLY A 596 45.69 4.65 -41.02
N TYR A 597 46.59 4.60 -40.03
CA TYR A 597 46.31 4.89 -38.63
C TYR A 597 46.21 6.41 -38.41
N GLY A 598 45.13 6.87 -37.76
CA GLY A 598 44.99 8.22 -37.24
C GLY A 598 43.88 8.25 -36.20
N GLY A 599 44.26 8.22 -34.92
CA GLY A 599 43.35 8.11 -33.78
C GLY A 599 42.50 9.34 -33.53
N GLY A 600 41.30 9.09 -33.01
CA GLY A 600 40.40 10.10 -32.46
C GLY A 600 39.37 9.41 -31.57
N TYR A 601 39.73 9.21 -30.30
CA TYR A 601 38.75 8.98 -29.25
C TYR A 601 37.91 10.25 -29.12
N GLY A 602 36.61 10.17 -29.42
CA GLY A 602 35.73 11.33 -29.41
C GLY A 602 34.26 10.95 -29.45
N GLU A 603 33.67 10.95 -28.27
CA GLU A 603 32.25 11.19 -27.98
C GLU A 603 31.21 10.16 -28.44
N GLY A 604 30.49 9.65 -27.43
CA GLY A 604 29.29 8.85 -27.61
C GLY A 604 28.31 9.50 -28.56
N THR A 605 27.74 8.66 -29.42
CA THR A 605 26.62 8.92 -30.31
C THR A 605 25.39 9.34 -29.51
N LEU A 606 25.39 10.59 -29.05
CA LEU A 606 24.20 11.25 -28.54
C LEU A 606 23.23 11.38 -29.72
N LEU A 607 22.08 10.71 -29.60
CA LEU A 607 20.89 10.85 -30.45
C LEU A 607 20.48 12.32 -30.69
N GLU A 608 21.03 13.28 -29.95
CA GLU A 608 20.77 14.71 -30.03
C GLU A 608 21.03 15.34 -31.41
N LYS A 609 21.86 14.71 -32.26
CA LYS A 609 22.10 15.13 -33.66
C LYS A 609 21.20 14.46 -34.70
N ALA A 610 20.29 13.57 -34.31
CA ALA A 610 19.46 12.78 -35.22
C ALA A 610 18.00 13.30 -35.31
N TYR A 611 17.71 14.55 -34.92
CA TYR A 611 16.34 15.07 -34.91
C TYR A 611 16.15 16.20 -35.93
N ASN A 612 15.16 16.05 -36.82
CA ASN A 612 14.73 17.12 -37.71
C ASN A 612 13.42 17.76 -37.20
N PRO A 613 13.46 18.92 -36.54
CA PRO A 613 12.25 19.55 -35.98
C PRO A 613 11.25 20.02 -37.05
N ASN A 614 11.67 20.08 -38.32
CA ASN A 614 10.82 20.46 -39.44
C ASN A 614 9.94 19.29 -39.94
N GLN A 615 10.26 18.06 -39.55
CA GLN A 615 9.50 16.85 -39.89
C GLN A 615 8.73 16.37 -38.66
N SER A 616 7.40 16.49 -38.68
CA SER A 616 6.60 16.18 -37.50
C SER A 616 5.20 15.69 -37.81
N LEU A 617 4.71 14.80 -36.95
CA LEU A 617 3.32 14.41 -36.82
C LEU A 617 2.76 15.01 -35.54
N GLN A 618 1.67 15.77 -35.67
CA GLN A 618 0.96 16.37 -34.54
C GLN A 618 -0.48 15.90 -34.51
N ILE A 619 -0.99 15.67 -33.31
CA ILE A 619 -2.36 15.20 -33.06
C ILE A 619 -2.97 16.09 -32.00
N LEU A 620 -4.07 16.74 -32.32
CA LEU A 620 -4.96 17.36 -31.34
C LEU A 620 -6.23 16.53 -31.28
N GLY A 621 -6.52 15.95 -30.12
CA GLY A 621 -7.65 15.05 -29.95
C GLY A 621 -8.56 15.46 -28.79
N GLY A 622 -9.84 15.20 -28.98
CA GLY A 622 -10.88 15.36 -27.98
C GLY A 622 -11.84 14.18 -27.99
N SER A 623 -12.30 13.75 -26.83
CA SER A 623 -13.30 12.69 -26.71
C SER A 623 -14.30 12.99 -25.61
N ILE A 624 -15.56 12.60 -25.87
CA ILE A 624 -16.66 12.61 -24.91
C ILE A 624 -17.17 11.18 -24.83
N THR A 625 -17.16 10.61 -23.63
CA THR A 625 -17.56 9.23 -23.39
C THR A 625 -18.70 9.18 -22.38
N TYR A 626 -19.73 8.43 -22.70
CA TYR A 626 -20.80 8.04 -21.79
C TYR A 626 -20.78 6.53 -21.64
N GLY A 627 -20.88 6.02 -20.42
CA GLY A 627 -21.03 4.60 -20.20
C GLY A 627 -21.92 4.24 -19.03
N LYS A 628 -22.43 3.03 -19.09
CA LYS A 628 -23.47 2.52 -18.21
C LYS A 628 -23.29 1.02 -18.00
N ARG A 629 -23.45 0.59 -16.75
CA ARG A 629 -23.59 -0.84 -16.42
C ARG A 629 -24.98 -1.33 -16.84
N LEU A 630 -25.02 -2.45 -17.54
CA LEU A 630 -26.26 -3.10 -17.93
C LEU A 630 -26.69 -4.07 -16.84
N ASN A 631 -28.00 -4.23 -16.65
CA ASN A 631 -28.57 -5.22 -15.72
C ASN A 631 -28.91 -6.55 -16.44
N TRP A 632 -28.97 -6.51 -17.78
CA TRP A 632 -29.24 -7.65 -18.63
C TRP A 632 -28.13 -7.76 -19.68
N PRO A 633 -27.60 -8.95 -19.96
CA PRO A 633 -28.00 -10.25 -19.40
C PRO A 633 -27.45 -10.55 -17.99
N ASP A 634 -26.44 -9.82 -17.52
CA ASP A 634 -25.97 -9.82 -16.13
C ASP A 634 -25.34 -8.47 -15.74
N ASN A 635 -24.99 -8.29 -14.46
CA ASN A 635 -24.41 -7.04 -13.92
C ASN A 635 -22.92 -6.83 -14.25
N TRP A 636 -22.26 -7.78 -14.93
CA TRP A 636 -20.88 -7.63 -15.39
C TRP A 636 -20.79 -6.93 -16.74
N PHE A 637 -21.91 -6.80 -17.47
CA PHE A 637 -21.96 -6.09 -18.74
C PHE A 637 -21.89 -4.56 -18.57
N ARG A 638 -21.14 -3.93 -19.46
CA ARG A 638 -20.98 -2.49 -19.59
C ARG A 638 -21.17 -2.09 -21.04
N PHE A 639 -21.89 -1.00 -21.23
CA PHE A 639 -22.05 -0.31 -22.49
C PHE A 639 -21.34 1.02 -22.41
N THR A 640 -20.53 1.34 -23.41
CA THR A 640 -19.83 2.62 -23.51
C THR A 640 -19.99 3.15 -24.93
N THR A 641 -20.30 4.43 -25.06
CA THR A 641 -20.32 5.17 -26.31
C THR A 641 -19.41 6.37 -26.20
N SER A 642 -18.55 6.57 -27.19
CA SER A 642 -17.54 7.63 -27.23
C SER A 642 -17.62 8.36 -28.55
N LEU A 643 -17.79 9.67 -28.50
CA LEU A 643 -17.60 10.54 -29.66
C LEU A 643 -16.18 11.08 -29.61
N ASN A 644 -15.37 10.73 -30.58
CA ASN A 644 -13.96 11.08 -30.66
C ASN A 644 -13.70 11.98 -31.86
N TYR A 645 -12.87 12.99 -31.69
CA TYR A 645 -12.39 13.86 -32.74
C TYR A 645 -10.87 13.96 -32.66
N ASN A 646 -10.17 13.57 -33.72
CA ASN A 646 -8.74 13.72 -33.87
C ASN A 646 -8.42 14.59 -35.09
N TYR A 647 -7.60 15.60 -34.88
CA TYR A 647 -7.03 16.43 -35.93
C TYR A 647 -5.57 16.07 -36.11
N TYR A 648 -5.23 15.50 -37.27
CA TYR A 648 -3.89 15.10 -37.65
C TYR A 648 -3.25 16.20 -38.50
N LEU A 649 -2.01 16.55 -38.18
CA LEU A 649 -1.22 17.50 -38.94
C LEU A 649 0.16 16.89 -39.20
N LEU A 650 0.44 16.61 -40.46
CA LEU A 650 1.70 16.10 -40.94
C LEU A 650 2.47 17.24 -41.60
N ARG A 651 3.77 17.32 -41.30
CA ARG A 651 4.70 18.26 -41.91
C ARG A 651 5.92 17.50 -42.37
N ASP A 652 6.14 17.46 -43.69
CA ASP A 652 7.28 16.80 -44.34
C ASP A 652 7.62 15.43 -43.70
N TRP A 653 6.57 14.62 -43.49
CA TRP A 653 6.70 13.37 -42.78
C TRP A 653 7.44 12.36 -43.64
N VAL A 654 8.65 11.95 -43.26
CA VAL A 654 9.54 11.24 -44.19
C VAL A 654 9.22 9.75 -44.36
N TYR A 655 8.46 9.16 -43.44
CA TYR A 655 8.12 7.75 -43.48
C TYR A 655 6.86 7.56 -44.31
N ASP A 656 6.84 6.56 -45.19
CA ASP A 656 5.66 6.21 -46.00
C ASP A 656 4.62 5.44 -45.19
N THR A 657 4.27 5.97 -44.01
CA THR A 657 3.35 5.30 -43.10
C THR A 657 1.89 5.44 -43.48
N PHE A 658 1.57 6.51 -44.20
CA PHE A 658 0.20 6.92 -44.43
C PHE A 658 -0.17 6.83 -45.91
N GLU A 659 0.30 5.78 -46.59
CA GLU A 659 0.04 5.52 -48.02
C GLU A 659 0.30 6.77 -48.89
N GLY A 660 1.51 7.31 -48.83
CA GLY A 660 1.94 8.51 -49.56
C GLY A 660 1.43 9.85 -48.99
N PHE A 661 0.80 9.86 -47.81
CA PHE A 661 0.40 11.09 -47.13
C PHE A 661 1.54 11.63 -46.24
N HIS A 662 2.37 12.50 -46.81
CA HIS A 662 3.55 13.06 -46.14
C HIS A 662 3.36 14.49 -45.61
N ASP A 663 2.44 15.26 -46.20
CA ASP A 663 2.21 16.67 -45.84
C ASP A 663 0.72 17.02 -45.96
N GLY A 664 0.18 17.71 -44.95
CA GLY A 664 -1.22 18.14 -44.92
C GLY A 664 -1.92 17.88 -43.58
N SER A 665 -3.25 18.01 -43.58
CA SER A 665 -4.07 17.73 -42.40
C SER A 665 -5.25 16.83 -42.69
N ALA A 666 -5.65 16.05 -41.68
CA ALA A 666 -6.76 15.12 -41.74
C ALA A 666 -7.64 15.21 -40.49
N ASN A 667 -8.95 15.06 -40.68
CA ASN A 667 -9.96 15.12 -39.62
C ASN A 667 -10.58 13.73 -39.45
N ASP A 668 -10.53 13.18 -38.24
CA ASP A 668 -11.16 11.91 -37.86
C ASP A 668 -12.21 12.19 -36.79
N LEU A 669 -13.48 12.21 -37.20
CA LEU A 669 -14.62 12.23 -36.29
C LEU A 669 -15.26 10.83 -36.30
N ASN A 670 -15.06 10.08 -35.23
CA ASN A 670 -15.61 8.72 -35.10
C ASN A 670 -16.53 8.58 -33.88
N LEU A 671 -17.56 7.77 -34.06
CA LEU A 671 -18.40 7.25 -32.99
C LEU A 671 -17.93 5.84 -32.67
N GLN A 672 -17.47 5.64 -31.45
CA GLN A 672 -17.06 4.34 -30.93
C GLN A 672 -18.12 3.80 -29.97
N VAL A 673 -18.61 2.60 -30.23
CA VAL A 673 -19.51 1.86 -29.35
C VAL A 673 -18.79 0.62 -28.85
N THR A 674 -18.77 0.42 -27.54
CA THR A 674 -18.11 -0.71 -26.90
C THR A 674 -19.08 -1.44 -25.96
N PHE A 675 -19.23 -2.74 -26.18
CA PHE A 675 -19.89 -3.65 -25.28
C PHE A 675 -18.83 -4.53 -24.62
N SER A 676 -18.75 -4.49 -23.29
CA SER A 676 -17.79 -5.30 -22.56
C SER A 676 -18.43 -6.02 -21.39
N ARG A 677 -17.83 -7.15 -20.99
CA ARG A 677 -18.23 -7.93 -19.83
C ARG A 677 -16.96 -8.37 -19.10
N SER A 678 -16.84 -8.07 -17.81
CA SER A 678 -15.70 -8.54 -16.99
C SER A 678 -16.19 -9.10 -15.67
N SER A 679 -15.90 -10.38 -15.43
CA SER A 679 -16.29 -11.15 -14.25
C SER A 679 -15.07 -11.72 -13.51
N ILE A 680 -13.92 -11.06 -13.65
CA ILE A 680 -12.65 -11.49 -13.05
C ILE A 680 -12.67 -11.35 -11.53
N ASP A 681 -11.99 -12.25 -10.83
CA ASP A 681 -11.91 -12.22 -9.36
C ASP A 681 -10.83 -11.30 -8.82
N ASN A 682 -9.72 -11.14 -9.54
CA ASN A 682 -8.59 -10.30 -9.13
C ASN A 682 -7.95 -9.63 -10.37
N PRO A 683 -7.73 -8.30 -10.35
CA PRO A 683 -7.19 -7.56 -11.50
C PRO A 683 -5.69 -7.74 -11.74
N ILE A 684 -4.91 -8.19 -10.74
CA ILE A 684 -3.45 -8.39 -10.89
C ILE A 684 -3.14 -9.82 -11.32
N TYR A 685 -3.63 -10.80 -10.54
CA TYR A 685 -3.53 -12.22 -10.86
C TYR A 685 -4.92 -12.86 -10.83
N THR A 686 -5.60 -12.82 -11.97
CA THR A 686 -6.93 -13.40 -12.14
C THR A 686 -6.86 -14.92 -12.07
N ARG A 687 -7.63 -15.52 -11.17
CA ARG A 687 -7.71 -16.98 -10.99
C ARG A 687 -8.90 -17.60 -11.68
N ARG A 688 -10.00 -16.85 -11.79
CA ARG A 688 -11.23 -17.31 -12.44
C ARG A 688 -11.99 -16.17 -13.10
N GLY A 689 -12.84 -16.52 -14.07
CA GLY A 689 -13.75 -15.60 -14.72
C GLY A 689 -13.35 -15.33 -16.17
N SER A 690 -13.87 -14.24 -16.73
CA SER A 690 -13.67 -13.91 -18.13
C SER A 690 -13.76 -12.41 -18.36
N GLU A 691 -13.11 -11.95 -19.43
CA GLU A 691 -13.22 -10.60 -19.95
C GLU A 691 -13.52 -10.67 -21.44
N PHE A 692 -14.57 -9.98 -21.87
CA PHE A 692 -14.91 -9.84 -23.28
C PHE A 692 -15.14 -8.38 -23.61
N SER A 693 -14.72 -7.97 -24.80
CA SER A 693 -14.91 -6.63 -25.32
C SER A 693 -15.14 -6.69 -26.82
N LEU A 694 -16.25 -6.11 -27.27
CA LEU A 694 -16.57 -5.85 -28.66
C LEU A 694 -16.64 -4.34 -28.84
N SER A 695 -15.79 -3.78 -29.68
CA SER A 695 -15.73 -2.36 -29.98
C SER A 695 -15.91 -2.12 -31.48
N VAL A 696 -16.75 -1.17 -31.83
CA VAL A 696 -16.98 -0.72 -33.21
C VAL A 696 -16.76 0.79 -33.24
N SER A 697 -15.78 1.24 -34.01
CA SER A 697 -15.53 2.66 -34.27
C SER A 697 -15.86 2.97 -35.73
N ALA A 698 -16.78 3.89 -35.96
CA ALA A 698 -17.22 4.24 -37.31
C ALA A 698 -17.16 5.75 -37.52
N THR A 699 -16.62 6.17 -38.66
CA THR A 699 -16.71 7.57 -39.12
C THR A 699 -17.90 7.73 -40.08
N PRO A 700 -18.40 8.96 -40.29
CA PRO A 700 -19.35 9.24 -41.36
C PRO A 700 -18.78 8.86 -42.74
N PRO A 701 -19.61 8.33 -43.67
CA PRO A 701 -19.17 7.95 -45.01
C PRO A 701 -19.07 9.18 -45.94
N TYR A 702 -18.06 10.03 -45.72
CA TYR A 702 -17.86 11.32 -46.40
C TYR A 702 -17.92 11.25 -47.93
N SER A 703 -17.41 10.17 -48.51
CA SER A 703 -17.42 9.93 -49.95
C SER A 703 -18.82 9.88 -50.57
N LEU A 704 -19.88 9.64 -49.79
CA LEU A 704 -21.26 9.66 -50.28
C LEU A 704 -21.83 11.07 -50.47
N PHE A 705 -21.22 12.11 -49.87
CA PHE A 705 -21.82 13.46 -49.82
C PHE A 705 -20.88 14.62 -50.18
N ASP A 706 -19.56 14.41 -50.27
CA ASP A 706 -18.59 15.46 -50.62
C ASP A 706 -18.37 15.69 -52.13
N LYS A 707 -18.95 14.83 -52.99
CA LYS A 707 -18.90 14.88 -54.47
C LYS A 707 -17.48 14.83 -55.06
N ILE A 708 -16.48 14.33 -54.32
CA ILE A 708 -15.11 14.15 -54.80
C ILE A 708 -14.99 12.79 -55.50
N ASP A 709 -14.36 12.74 -56.67
CA ASP A 709 -14.05 11.48 -57.35
C ASP A 709 -12.75 10.86 -56.79
N TYR A 710 -12.92 9.93 -55.85
CA TYR A 710 -11.82 9.21 -55.22
C TYR A 710 -11.16 8.17 -56.12
N SER A 711 -11.77 7.78 -57.25
CA SER A 711 -11.16 6.83 -58.20
C SER A 711 -10.00 7.45 -58.98
N ASN A 712 -9.91 8.79 -59.03
CA ASN A 712 -8.85 9.50 -59.71
C ASN A 712 -7.49 9.29 -59.00
N PRO A 713 -6.49 8.69 -59.66
CA PRO A 713 -5.16 8.45 -59.07
C PRO A 713 -4.34 9.74 -58.89
N ARG A 714 -4.72 10.86 -59.53
CA ARG A 714 -4.03 12.15 -59.42
C ARG A 714 -4.57 13.06 -58.31
N LEU A 715 -5.58 12.62 -57.57
CA LEU A 715 -6.11 13.37 -56.44
C LEU A 715 -5.02 13.51 -55.34
N PRO A 716 -4.66 14.72 -54.91
CA PRO A 716 -3.67 14.91 -53.85
C PRO A 716 -4.04 14.16 -52.57
N SER A 717 -3.08 13.52 -51.91
CA SER A 717 -3.33 12.75 -50.67
C SER A 717 -3.94 13.59 -49.56
N ALA A 718 -3.58 14.88 -49.47
CA ALA A 718 -4.19 15.82 -48.53
C ALA A 718 -5.69 16.03 -48.77
N ASP A 719 -6.13 16.08 -50.03
CA ASP A 719 -7.54 16.19 -50.37
C ASP A 719 -8.26 14.85 -50.18
N ARG A 720 -7.61 13.74 -50.53
CA ARG A 720 -8.12 12.37 -50.34
C ARG A 720 -8.42 12.08 -48.87
N TYR A 721 -7.52 12.47 -47.97
CA TYR A 721 -7.59 12.12 -46.54
C TYR A 721 -8.05 13.26 -45.63
N ARG A 722 -8.47 14.40 -46.20
CA ARG A 722 -8.98 15.56 -45.43
C ARG A 722 -10.02 15.17 -44.39
N PHE A 723 -10.93 14.26 -44.74
CA PHE A 723 -11.86 13.60 -43.82
C PHE A 723 -11.69 12.09 -43.91
N VAL A 724 -11.25 11.49 -42.81
CA VAL A 724 -10.92 10.06 -42.73
C VAL A 724 -12.20 9.23 -42.69
N GLU A 725 -12.22 8.14 -43.44
CA GLU A 725 -13.41 7.33 -43.70
C GLU A 725 -13.14 5.84 -43.45
N TYR A 726 -13.74 5.26 -42.40
CA TYR A 726 -13.57 3.85 -42.05
C TYR A 726 -14.63 3.31 -41.08
N HIS A 727 -14.69 1.98 -40.98
CA HIS A 727 -15.30 1.28 -39.85
C HIS A 727 -14.32 0.24 -39.28
N LYS A 728 -14.00 0.35 -38.00
CA LYS A 728 -13.05 -0.49 -37.29
C LYS A 728 -13.78 -1.38 -36.29
N TRP A 729 -13.58 -2.68 -36.39
CA TRP A 729 -14.15 -3.70 -35.52
C TRP A 729 -13.01 -4.31 -34.71
N ARG A 730 -13.18 -4.38 -33.39
CA ARG A 730 -12.21 -5.01 -32.49
C ARG A 730 -12.94 -5.93 -31.53
N PHE A 731 -12.54 -7.18 -31.51
CA PHE A 731 -13.03 -8.17 -30.56
C PHE A 731 -11.85 -8.69 -29.73
N SER A 732 -11.98 -8.65 -28.42
CA SER A 732 -11.00 -9.19 -27.49
C SER A 732 -11.70 -10.03 -26.43
N GLY A 733 -11.15 -11.19 -26.12
CA GLY A 733 -11.67 -12.13 -25.15
C GLY A 733 -10.55 -12.77 -24.34
N LYS A 734 -10.73 -12.87 -23.03
CA LYS A 734 -9.88 -13.60 -22.09
C LYS A 734 -10.74 -14.51 -21.21
N VAL A 735 -10.33 -15.75 -21.01
CA VAL A 735 -11.00 -16.71 -20.14
C VAL A 735 -9.98 -17.33 -19.20
N PHE A 736 -10.27 -17.28 -17.90
CA PHE A 736 -9.40 -17.76 -16.83
C PHE A 736 -10.02 -18.99 -16.18
N THR A 737 -9.36 -20.13 -16.34
CA THR A 737 -9.80 -21.41 -15.79
C THR A 737 -8.84 -21.85 -14.69
N PRO A 738 -9.26 -21.89 -13.42
CA PRO A 738 -8.41 -22.35 -12.33
C PRO A 738 -8.20 -23.86 -12.43
N LEU A 739 -6.97 -24.33 -12.19
CA LEU A 739 -6.63 -25.76 -12.18
C LEU A 739 -6.78 -26.41 -10.79
N ALA A 740 -7.05 -25.60 -9.76
CA ALA A 740 -7.32 -26.03 -8.38
C ALA A 740 -8.42 -25.14 -7.77
N ASN A 741 -8.96 -25.49 -6.59
CA ASN A 741 -9.94 -24.63 -5.93
C ASN A 741 -9.25 -23.37 -5.34
N PRO A 742 -9.55 -22.15 -5.87
CA PRO A 742 -8.87 -20.92 -5.44
C PRO A 742 -9.24 -20.45 -4.02
N GLN A 743 -10.29 -21.03 -3.40
CA GLN A 743 -10.65 -20.76 -2.00
C GLN A 743 -9.78 -21.54 -1.01
N ILE A 744 -9.27 -22.71 -1.42
CA ILE A 744 -8.48 -23.60 -0.57
C ILE A 744 -6.99 -23.42 -0.85
N VAL A 745 -6.62 -23.28 -2.13
CA VAL A 745 -5.23 -23.21 -2.57
C VAL A 745 -4.87 -21.77 -2.90
N GLN A 746 -4.12 -21.13 -2.01
CA GLN A 746 -3.67 -19.74 -2.21
C GLN A 746 -2.87 -19.57 -3.52
N TYR A 747 -1.96 -20.52 -3.81
CA TYR A 747 -1.13 -20.56 -5.01
C TYR A 747 -1.78 -21.42 -6.11
N THR A 748 -2.97 -21.03 -6.56
CA THR A 748 -3.70 -21.79 -7.59
C THR A 748 -3.13 -21.52 -8.98
N PRO A 749 -2.67 -22.54 -9.73
CA PRO A 749 -2.33 -22.42 -11.15
C PRO A 749 -3.56 -22.12 -12.00
N VAL A 750 -3.40 -21.35 -13.07
CA VAL A 750 -4.49 -20.85 -13.92
C VAL A 750 -4.15 -21.07 -15.38
N LEU A 751 -5.10 -21.61 -16.13
CA LEU A 751 -5.04 -21.65 -17.58
C LEU A 751 -5.81 -20.45 -18.14
N MET A 752 -5.10 -19.54 -18.82
CA MET A 752 -5.67 -18.35 -19.46
C MET A 752 -5.71 -18.57 -20.97
N ASN A 753 -6.88 -18.37 -21.58
CA ASN A 753 -7.04 -18.37 -23.04
C ASN A 753 -7.42 -16.96 -23.50
N ARG A 754 -6.79 -16.49 -24.58
CA ARG A 754 -6.96 -15.15 -25.14
C ARG A 754 -7.21 -15.22 -26.64
N PHE A 755 -8.11 -14.36 -27.09
CA PHE A 755 -8.53 -14.21 -28.48
C PHE A 755 -8.60 -12.72 -28.79
N ASP A 756 -7.84 -12.25 -29.77
CA ASP A 756 -7.91 -10.87 -30.27
C ASP A 756 -8.10 -10.88 -31.78
N ILE A 757 -9.07 -10.12 -32.26
CA ILE A 757 -9.39 -9.97 -33.67
C ILE A 757 -9.61 -8.49 -33.95
N GLY A 758 -9.02 -7.99 -35.03
CA GLY A 758 -9.20 -6.62 -35.48
C GLY A 758 -9.41 -6.54 -36.98
N ILE A 759 -10.34 -5.70 -37.41
CA ILE A 759 -10.66 -5.45 -38.81
C ILE A 759 -10.87 -3.94 -39.01
N LEU A 760 -10.16 -3.35 -39.96
CA LEU A 760 -10.29 -1.97 -40.41
C LEU A 760 -10.84 -1.97 -41.84
N GLY A 761 -12.15 -1.77 -41.98
CA GLY A 761 -12.80 -1.69 -43.28
C GLY A 761 -12.95 -0.26 -43.77
N SER A 762 -13.12 -0.13 -45.09
CA SER A 762 -13.43 1.13 -45.77
C SER A 762 -14.80 1.08 -46.42
N TYR A 763 -15.52 2.20 -46.42
CA TYR A 763 -16.81 2.30 -47.13
C TYR A 763 -16.61 2.45 -48.64
N ASN A 764 -15.54 3.13 -49.05
CA ASN A 764 -15.12 3.29 -50.44
C ASN A 764 -13.79 2.56 -50.69
N PRO A 765 -13.69 1.65 -51.68
CA PRO A 765 -12.45 0.93 -51.98
C PRO A 765 -11.25 1.82 -52.34
N TYR A 766 -11.50 3.02 -52.90
CA TYR A 766 -10.47 3.97 -53.33
C TYR A 766 -10.07 4.97 -52.24
N LYS A 767 -10.68 4.88 -51.05
CA LYS A 767 -10.43 5.77 -49.91
C LYS A 767 -10.28 4.94 -48.64
N ARG A 768 -9.18 4.17 -48.57
CA ARG A 768 -8.81 3.41 -47.38
C ARG A 768 -8.22 4.36 -46.34
N SER A 769 -8.48 4.11 -45.06
CA SER A 769 -7.89 4.92 -43.99
C SER A 769 -6.41 4.58 -43.84
N PRO A 770 -5.50 5.56 -44.01
CA PRO A 770 -4.09 5.34 -43.73
C PRO A 770 -3.81 5.30 -42.22
N PHE A 771 -4.77 5.70 -41.40
CA PHE A 771 -4.66 5.77 -39.94
C PHE A 771 -5.34 4.59 -39.26
N GLY A 772 -4.81 4.18 -38.09
CA GLY A 772 -5.45 3.19 -37.23
C GLY A 772 -5.28 1.74 -37.70
N THR A 773 -4.34 1.49 -38.62
CA THR A 773 -3.96 0.15 -39.10
C THR A 773 -3.27 -0.65 -38.00
N TYR A 774 -2.96 -1.91 -38.26
CA TYR A 774 -2.36 -2.83 -37.31
C TYR A 774 -0.90 -3.13 -37.67
N TYR A 775 -0.09 -3.28 -36.63
CA TYR A 775 1.32 -3.65 -36.73
C TYR A 775 1.58 -4.85 -35.82
N MET A 776 2.04 -5.98 -36.36
CA MET A 776 2.10 -7.24 -35.60
C MET A 776 3.51 -7.82 -35.49
N GLY A 777 3.83 -8.34 -34.30
CA GLY A 777 5.09 -9.01 -34.00
C GLY A 777 5.82 -8.41 -32.81
N GLY A 778 6.61 -9.24 -32.12
CA GLY A 778 7.49 -8.82 -31.05
C GLY A 778 6.78 -8.43 -29.76
N ASP A 779 7.29 -7.40 -29.10
CA ASP A 779 6.97 -7.08 -27.70
C ASP A 779 5.65 -6.32 -27.51
N GLY A 780 5.03 -5.84 -28.58
CA GLY A 780 3.80 -5.04 -28.52
C GLY A 780 3.97 -3.62 -27.96
N MET A 781 5.08 -3.34 -27.26
CA MET A 781 5.39 -2.06 -26.60
C MET A 781 6.17 -1.08 -27.48
N SER A 782 6.89 -1.59 -28.47
CA SER A 782 7.75 -0.80 -29.37
C SER A 782 7.01 0.32 -30.11
N SER A 783 5.67 0.28 -30.12
CA SER A 783 4.77 1.29 -30.68
C SER A 783 4.65 2.58 -29.88
N TYR A 784 5.04 2.63 -28.61
CA TYR A 784 4.94 3.86 -27.79
C TYR A 784 5.74 5.01 -28.39
N VAL A 785 6.71 4.70 -29.25
CA VAL A 785 7.61 5.70 -29.84
C VAL A 785 7.86 5.46 -31.34
N GLY A 786 7.63 4.27 -31.89
CA GLY A 786 7.76 4.00 -33.35
C GLY A 786 6.45 3.69 -34.09
N GLY A 787 5.32 3.57 -33.40
CA GLY A 787 4.03 3.26 -34.01
C GLY A 787 3.38 4.53 -34.53
N TYR A 788 3.55 4.78 -35.82
CA TYR A 788 2.98 5.91 -36.54
C TYR A 788 1.46 5.80 -36.65
N MET A 789 0.76 5.97 -35.52
CA MET A 789 -0.70 5.88 -35.38
C MET A 789 -1.31 4.49 -35.66
N ASN A 790 -0.47 3.46 -35.69
CA ASN A 790 -0.88 2.09 -35.89
C ASN A 790 -0.96 1.38 -34.54
N GLU A 791 -1.89 0.46 -34.43
CA GLU A 791 -2.11 -0.33 -33.23
C GLU A 791 -1.20 -1.55 -33.25
N SER A 792 -0.26 -1.57 -32.30
CA SER A 792 0.72 -2.65 -32.19
C SER A 792 0.16 -3.85 -31.44
N ILE A 793 0.32 -5.02 -32.06
CA ILE A 793 -0.11 -6.32 -31.57
C ILE A 793 1.13 -7.18 -31.37
N GLY A 794 1.49 -7.41 -30.11
CA GLY A 794 2.61 -8.31 -29.79
C GLY A 794 2.33 -9.75 -30.26
N LEU A 795 3.38 -10.41 -30.75
CA LEU A 795 3.37 -11.85 -31.02
C LEU A 795 4.74 -12.39 -30.62
N ARG A 796 4.78 -13.13 -29.51
CA ARG A 796 6.04 -13.60 -28.92
C ARG A 796 6.69 -14.63 -29.83
N GLY A 797 8.01 -14.74 -29.77
CA GLY A 797 8.80 -15.58 -30.69
C GLY A 797 9.00 -15.02 -32.10
N TYR A 798 8.49 -13.82 -32.39
CA TYR A 798 8.69 -13.09 -33.64
C TYR A 798 9.29 -11.72 -33.36
N ARG A 799 9.95 -11.12 -34.35
CA ARG A 799 10.51 -9.76 -34.22
C ARG A 799 9.40 -8.71 -34.40
N ASN A 800 9.61 -7.52 -33.85
CA ASN A 800 8.69 -6.38 -34.03
C ASN A 800 8.43 -6.13 -35.53
N GLY A 801 7.15 -6.09 -35.92
CA GLY A 801 6.73 -5.85 -37.31
C GLY A 801 7.06 -6.92 -38.32
N SER A 802 7.51 -8.09 -37.89
CA SER A 802 7.85 -9.17 -38.84
C SER A 802 6.64 -9.86 -39.45
N ILE A 803 5.44 -9.67 -38.89
CA ILE A 803 4.21 -10.31 -39.32
C ILE A 803 3.42 -9.32 -40.18
N ALA A 804 2.99 -9.76 -41.38
CA ALA A 804 2.42 -8.97 -42.48
C ALA A 804 3.40 -8.23 -43.43
N GLY A 805 4.53 -8.85 -43.80
CA GLY A 805 5.28 -8.51 -45.01
C GLY A 805 6.62 -7.79 -44.82
N SER A 806 7.50 -7.92 -45.81
CA SER A 806 8.93 -7.57 -45.76
C SER A 806 9.28 -6.08 -45.99
N ASN A 807 8.29 -5.18 -46.08
CA ASN A 807 8.47 -3.77 -46.47
C ASN A 807 7.70 -2.76 -45.60
N TYR A 808 7.50 -3.03 -44.31
CA TYR A 808 6.70 -2.17 -43.42
C TYR A 808 5.22 -2.02 -43.85
N ASP A 809 4.67 -3.03 -44.54
CA ASP A 809 3.29 -3.01 -45.01
C ASP A 809 2.30 -3.08 -43.84
N TYR A 810 1.35 -2.15 -43.84
CA TYR A 810 0.36 -1.98 -42.79
C TYR A 810 -0.79 -2.97 -42.94
N ALA A 811 -1.17 -3.63 -41.84
CA ALA A 811 -2.27 -4.59 -41.87
C ALA A 811 -3.62 -3.92 -41.58
N THR A 812 -4.64 -4.24 -42.36
CA THR A 812 -6.03 -3.81 -42.11
C THR A 812 -6.79 -4.84 -41.30
N ALA A 813 -6.29 -6.08 -41.18
CA ALA A 813 -6.88 -7.09 -40.33
C ALA A 813 -5.82 -7.92 -39.58
N PHE A 814 -6.15 -8.41 -38.40
CA PHE A 814 -5.31 -9.35 -37.67
C PHE A 814 -6.14 -10.33 -36.85
N VAL A 815 -5.53 -11.48 -36.56
CA VAL A 815 -6.01 -12.48 -35.62
C VAL A 815 -4.86 -12.89 -34.72
N ARG A 816 -5.11 -12.94 -33.41
CA ARG A 816 -4.17 -13.47 -32.42
C ARG A 816 -4.91 -14.36 -31.43
N LEU A 817 -4.33 -15.52 -31.18
CA LEU A 817 -4.77 -16.53 -30.24
C LEU A 817 -3.61 -16.82 -29.29
N ALA A 818 -3.88 -16.90 -27.99
CA ALA A 818 -2.87 -17.25 -27.00
C ALA A 818 -3.45 -18.11 -25.89
N THR A 819 -2.69 -19.08 -25.44
CA THR A 819 -2.99 -19.88 -24.26
C THR A 819 -1.79 -19.81 -23.32
N GLU A 820 -2.01 -19.44 -22.07
CA GLU A 820 -0.97 -19.35 -21.05
C GLU A 820 -1.33 -20.24 -19.85
N LEU A 821 -0.39 -21.08 -19.43
CA LEU A 821 -0.40 -21.72 -18.13
C LEU A 821 0.38 -20.83 -17.16
N ARG A 822 -0.32 -20.23 -16.18
CA ARG A 822 0.26 -19.34 -15.19
C ARG A 822 0.38 -20.05 -13.85
N VAL A 823 1.55 -19.99 -13.23
CA VAL A 823 1.84 -20.63 -11.94
C VAL A 823 2.32 -19.55 -10.96
N PRO A 824 1.56 -19.24 -9.90
CA PRO A 824 1.93 -18.21 -8.94
C PRO A 824 3.08 -18.70 -8.05
N ILE A 825 4.03 -17.81 -7.75
CA ILE A 825 5.24 -18.09 -6.97
C ILE A 825 5.21 -17.35 -5.64
N LEU A 826 4.85 -16.05 -5.66
CA LEU A 826 4.87 -15.20 -4.46
C LEU A 826 3.70 -14.21 -4.50
N PHE A 827 2.99 -14.10 -3.39
CA PHE A 827 2.01 -13.04 -3.13
C PHE A 827 2.32 -12.43 -1.77
N GLN A 828 3.01 -11.29 -1.75
CA GLN A 828 3.40 -10.62 -0.51
C GLN A 828 3.10 -9.12 -0.59
N GLY A 829 2.09 -8.68 0.17
CA GLY A 829 1.61 -7.30 0.12
C GLY A 829 1.09 -6.95 -1.29
N GLN A 830 1.71 -5.94 -1.91
CA GLN A 830 1.40 -5.52 -3.28
C GLN A 830 2.33 -6.15 -4.34
N THR A 831 3.30 -6.97 -3.93
CA THR A 831 4.23 -7.64 -4.83
C THR A 831 3.71 -9.03 -5.19
N ASN A 832 3.46 -9.26 -6.48
CA ASN A 832 2.99 -10.53 -7.01
C ASN A 832 3.97 -11.05 -8.06
N VAL A 833 4.35 -12.33 -7.95
CA VAL A 833 5.27 -12.99 -8.89
C VAL A 833 4.66 -14.29 -9.38
N TRP A 834 4.65 -14.50 -10.70
CA TRP A 834 4.25 -15.75 -11.30
C TRP A 834 5.10 -16.10 -12.51
N ALA A 835 5.32 -17.40 -12.71
CA ALA A 835 5.87 -17.92 -13.96
C ALA A 835 4.73 -18.27 -14.91
N LEU A 836 5.02 -18.29 -16.20
CA LEU A 836 4.08 -18.74 -17.21
C LEU A 836 4.79 -19.54 -18.30
N ALA A 837 4.04 -20.46 -18.90
CA ALA A 837 4.34 -21.09 -20.17
C ALA A 837 3.23 -20.74 -21.14
N PHE A 838 3.56 -20.48 -22.41
CA PHE A 838 2.58 -20.00 -23.37
C PHE A 838 2.69 -20.69 -24.73
N LEU A 839 1.55 -20.76 -25.41
CA LEU A 839 1.41 -21.07 -26.83
C LEU A 839 0.69 -19.89 -27.48
N GLU A 840 1.21 -19.38 -28.59
CA GLU A 840 0.56 -18.33 -29.36
C GLU A 840 0.45 -18.71 -30.84
N ALA A 841 -0.57 -18.18 -31.50
CA ALA A 841 -0.73 -18.23 -32.94
C ALA A 841 -1.31 -16.90 -33.40
N GLY A 842 -0.74 -16.30 -34.44
CA GLY A 842 -1.27 -15.04 -34.95
C GLY A 842 -0.80 -14.72 -36.35
N ASN A 843 -1.58 -13.90 -37.05
CA ASN A 843 -1.21 -13.33 -38.33
C ASN A 843 -1.95 -12.01 -38.58
N ALA A 844 -1.45 -11.23 -39.53
CA ALA A 844 -2.03 -9.98 -39.96
C ALA A 844 -1.98 -9.86 -41.49
N TRP A 845 -2.94 -9.13 -42.06
CA TRP A 845 -3.19 -9.07 -43.51
C TRP A 845 -3.43 -7.63 -43.96
N SER A 846 -2.91 -7.26 -45.12
CA SER A 846 -3.10 -5.95 -45.74
C SER A 846 -4.50 -5.77 -46.34
N ASN A 847 -5.14 -6.85 -46.82
CA ASN A 847 -6.54 -6.85 -47.24
C ASN A 847 -7.40 -7.79 -46.39
N ILE A 848 -8.64 -7.36 -46.12
CA ILE A 848 -9.64 -8.15 -45.39
C ILE A 848 -10.02 -9.44 -46.13
N ALA A 849 -9.98 -9.44 -47.47
CA ALA A 849 -10.31 -10.61 -48.29
C ALA A 849 -9.28 -11.75 -48.16
N ASP A 850 -8.05 -11.43 -47.72
CA ASP A 850 -6.95 -12.39 -47.62
C ASP A 850 -6.91 -13.11 -46.25
N ILE A 851 -7.84 -12.79 -45.34
CA ILE A 851 -7.90 -13.38 -44.00
C ILE A 851 -8.07 -14.90 -44.11
N ASN A 852 -7.10 -15.63 -43.55
CA ASN A 852 -7.13 -17.08 -43.48
C ASN A 852 -6.80 -17.56 -42.06
N PRO A 853 -7.79 -18.05 -41.28
CA PRO A 853 -7.58 -18.49 -39.91
C PRO A 853 -6.71 -19.75 -39.78
N PHE A 854 -6.40 -20.44 -40.88
CA PHE A 854 -5.52 -21.59 -40.91
C PHE A 854 -4.05 -21.23 -41.23
N ASN A 855 -3.78 -20.00 -41.68
CA ASN A 855 -2.42 -19.50 -41.92
C ASN A 855 -2.00 -18.57 -40.77
N LEU A 856 -1.87 -19.13 -39.57
CA LEU A 856 -1.37 -18.42 -38.39
C LEU A 856 0.07 -18.81 -38.11
N LYS A 857 0.91 -17.83 -37.74
CA LYS A 857 2.30 -18.06 -37.33
C LYS A 857 2.33 -18.42 -35.85
N ARG A 858 2.92 -19.56 -35.52
CA ARG A 858 2.86 -20.15 -34.17
C ARG A 858 4.15 -19.96 -33.41
N SER A 859 4.02 -19.79 -32.11
CA SER A 859 5.14 -19.75 -31.19
C SER A 859 4.81 -20.39 -29.85
N ALA A 860 5.86 -20.76 -29.13
CA ALA A 860 5.75 -21.25 -27.75
C ALA A 860 6.89 -20.66 -26.92
N GLY A 861 6.70 -20.59 -25.61
CA GLY A 861 7.73 -20.05 -24.75
C GLY A 861 7.40 -20.12 -23.27
N VAL A 862 8.29 -19.51 -22.50
CA VAL A 862 8.17 -19.38 -21.04
C VAL A 862 8.50 -17.95 -20.63
N GLY A 863 7.97 -17.55 -19.48
CA GLY A 863 8.11 -16.20 -19.00
C GLY A 863 7.92 -16.06 -17.51
N VAL A 864 8.27 -14.89 -17.00
CA VAL A 864 8.05 -14.49 -15.62
C VAL A 864 7.38 -13.12 -15.60
N ARG A 865 6.51 -12.92 -14.61
CA ARG A 865 5.82 -11.67 -14.33
C ARG A 865 6.05 -11.26 -12.90
N ILE A 866 6.27 -9.97 -12.68
CA ILE A 866 6.49 -9.35 -11.38
C ILE A 866 5.68 -8.05 -11.34
N THR A 867 4.72 -7.94 -10.43
CA THR A 867 4.04 -6.66 -10.18
C THR A 867 4.68 -5.98 -8.98
N LEU A 868 5.08 -4.72 -9.14
CA LEU A 868 5.68 -3.92 -8.07
C LEU A 868 4.80 -2.69 -7.74
N PRO A 869 4.71 -2.28 -6.44
CA PRO A 869 3.83 -1.21 -5.94
C PRO A 869 3.91 0.15 -6.66
N MET A 870 5.05 0.47 -7.28
CA MET A 870 5.32 1.78 -7.90
C MET A 870 5.68 1.69 -9.38
N ILE A 871 6.18 0.53 -9.84
CA ILE A 871 6.66 0.34 -11.22
C ILE A 871 5.57 -0.33 -12.09
N GLY A 872 4.61 -1.02 -11.47
CA GLY A 872 3.58 -1.78 -12.17
C GLY A 872 4.06 -3.18 -12.56
N LEU A 873 3.46 -3.74 -13.62
CA LEU A 873 3.79 -5.07 -14.11
C LEU A 873 5.09 -5.05 -14.93
N LEU A 874 6.03 -5.89 -14.55
CA LEU A 874 7.25 -6.22 -15.29
C LEU A 874 7.17 -7.64 -15.81
N GLY A 875 7.68 -7.88 -17.01
CA GLY A 875 7.72 -9.21 -17.59
C GLY A 875 8.95 -9.47 -18.43
N LEU A 876 9.42 -10.71 -18.41
CA LEU A 876 10.46 -11.21 -19.29
C LEU A 876 9.95 -12.53 -19.90
N ASP A 877 9.87 -12.57 -21.22
CA ASP A 877 9.41 -13.74 -21.97
C ASP A 877 10.48 -14.19 -22.94
N TRP A 878 10.78 -15.48 -22.95
CA TRP A 878 11.51 -16.12 -24.03
C TRP A 878 10.52 -16.90 -24.88
N GLY A 879 10.47 -16.60 -26.17
CA GLY A 879 9.59 -17.27 -27.13
C GLY A 879 10.36 -17.77 -28.34
N TYR A 880 9.93 -18.91 -28.86
CA TYR A 880 10.44 -19.49 -30.11
C TYR A 880 9.34 -19.49 -31.18
N GLY A 881 9.55 -18.76 -32.28
CA GLY A 881 8.64 -18.76 -33.44
C GLY A 881 8.94 -19.91 -34.39
N PHE A 882 7.97 -20.78 -34.64
CA PHE A 882 8.15 -22.00 -35.44
C PHE A 882 8.02 -21.74 -36.94
N ASP A 883 7.09 -20.87 -37.31
CA ASP A 883 6.76 -20.58 -38.70
C ASP A 883 7.60 -19.41 -39.25
N ARG A 884 7.73 -19.34 -40.58
CA ARG A 884 8.38 -18.22 -41.26
C ARG A 884 7.41 -17.04 -41.35
N PRO A 885 7.84 -15.83 -40.98
CA PRO A 885 7.09 -14.62 -41.31
C PRO A 885 6.99 -14.44 -42.84
N ASP A 886 5.94 -13.78 -43.30
CA ASP A 886 5.70 -13.61 -44.73
C ASP A 886 6.81 -12.74 -45.37
N GLY A 887 7.39 -13.20 -46.47
CA GLY A 887 8.55 -12.56 -47.12
C GLY A 887 9.91 -12.87 -46.47
N SER A 888 9.97 -13.69 -45.41
CA SER A 888 11.22 -14.11 -44.76
C SER A 888 11.64 -15.53 -45.14
N ASN A 889 12.94 -15.72 -45.40
CA ASN A 889 13.54 -17.04 -45.61
C ASN A 889 13.85 -17.78 -44.29
N THR A 890 13.86 -17.06 -43.17
CA THR A 890 14.18 -17.59 -41.83
C THR A 890 12.92 -17.73 -40.97
N ARG A 891 12.90 -18.73 -40.09
CA ARG A 891 11.86 -18.89 -39.07
C ARG A 891 11.97 -17.77 -38.03
N GLY A 892 10.87 -17.48 -37.32
CA GLY A 892 10.87 -16.48 -36.23
C GLY A 892 11.98 -16.70 -35.20
N GLY A 893 12.23 -17.97 -34.84
CA GLY A 893 13.37 -18.37 -34.01
C GLY A 893 13.27 -17.89 -32.56
N SER A 894 14.41 -17.95 -31.86
CA SER A 894 14.49 -17.55 -30.45
C SER A 894 14.50 -16.03 -30.29
N ASN A 895 13.54 -15.50 -29.54
CA ASN A 895 13.44 -14.07 -29.23
C ASN A 895 13.14 -13.88 -27.74
N VAL A 896 13.77 -12.88 -27.12
CA VAL A 896 13.49 -12.45 -25.74
C VAL A 896 12.72 -11.14 -25.81
N HIS A 897 11.62 -11.07 -25.07
CA HIS A 897 10.71 -9.93 -25.02
C HIS A 897 10.62 -9.39 -23.59
N PHE A 898 10.57 -8.07 -23.46
CA PHE A 898 10.45 -7.40 -22.17
C PHE A 898 9.13 -6.63 -22.09
N ILE A 899 8.55 -6.59 -20.90
CA ILE A 899 7.30 -5.90 -20.60
C ILE A 899 7.49 -4.92 -19.46
N LEU A 900 6.95 -3.72 -19.61
CA LEU A 900 6.76 -2.75 -18.55
C LEU A 900 5.36 -2.11 -18.67
N GLY A 901 4.54 -2.25 -17.63
CA GLY A 901 3.20 -1.66 -17.53
C GLY A 901 2.08 -2.51 -18.16
N GLN A 902 2.16 -2.84 -19.44
CA GLN A 902 1.07 -3.50 -20.19
C GLN A 902 1.39 -4.96 -20.53
N GLU A 903 0.48 -5.89 -20.21
CA GLU A 903 0.64 -7.31 -20.53
C GLU A 903 0.48 -7.62 -22.05
N PHE A 904 1.24 -8.62 -22.54
CA PHE A 904 1.15 -9.20 -23.89
C PHE A 904 -0.25 -9.60 -24.29
#